data_AF-A0A7J9VY80-F1
#
_entry.id   AF-A0A7J9VY80-F1
#
_cell.length_a   1.000
_cell.length_b   1.000
_cell.length_c   1.000
_cell.angle_alpha   90.00
_cell.angle_beta   90.00
_cell.angle_gamma   90.00
#
_symmetry.space_group_name_H-M   'P 1'
#
loop_
_entity.id
_entity.type
_entity.pdbx_description
1 polymer ?
#
loop_
_entity_poly.entity_id
_entity_poly.type
_entity_poly.pdbx_seq_one_letter_code
_entity_poly.pdbx_strand_id
1 'polypeptide(L)'
;MRLAATVLGLLGALLAIAVPLLPVVQDTAVINWPAGDGVAPVNAPLAAYQPQELSATVPCATAASLDARSPEPAPLVATTPPASSDGAEVGMLLQVADGNVAAISRGQLLGTAALPPGPCDVQVDSSVAGTTVTVGDRQVVDLDADVRPQVVGIYSALDATADPVDGLGVQITPDTRFQSVPHPVKFTAMGLAALAVLASLMLLHRLDQRVGRRAPRLAPPGWWMPTGRDITVIAVLAVWVVIGGITSDDGYILTMIQARDETGYMGNYYRWFNVAEAPFGWPYELYSVWAQLSTTPPWLRIPSFVMGVVSWLLISREIMPRLGREVRRSHAAGWAAAAAFLAFWLPYNNGLRLEPVVAIGSLLTLCAVERAVALRRVAPLAVGLLVAAFTVASTPTGFIAIAPFLVAARPVARLLRQHASASGWSAVLAPMLGAGLLILIVIFSDQTLRAVLEATQLRTAIGPSMSWFEEPNRYQALFSPTADGSLARRFPVLLLLLCLGTCLVVLLRRGSIPGAGLGPSRRLIGTAALSLALIALTPTKWTHHFGAFASLGAALAALTALATSTVVLRSARNRWWFLTGLLLILALAFTGPNAPWYVSQFGVPWFDRPPLLFGFKASTVLITAAAIAALIAVVENLRHEPGGPPPPRPGPPADWRQRALRVGSAPLAVICGLLVLAEVATMGKAIYAQRDSYSLGAANIEHVTGSSCNLSGSVMAERDRAEGAMPAVPVIGFDNLPFHDGFGRNRLPPTSPAEAEDESGTDDSLEGDRIDEEETEDNPVTAPPPGLGGDRLPVWSSYSPDGPGTGEVRTPWRELDPAAAEGRAPMVVAVAGRLGAATPITAQFGKRSERDGRRIELVEEIDVGGSPTADPPGWRDYRLNLAGSAAAAEADTVRLVAGDADVTPEGWLAFAEPRVPDLVPMTRFVGRDTPVFMDWPVGFVHPCMRPFAIRNGVVEMPEYRLLPDEQLMTGSENWSGADSGGPLGWLEIVSDEREIPTYLEGGWDVDWGELTAVEPLVGDTESPSVAAGTEVRAGWWSPGPMQGSGATSTDISPLTR
;
A
#
# COMPACT_ATOMS: atom_id res chain seq x y z
N MET A 1 -39.97 -33.91 1.37
CA MET A 1 -39.47 -32.52 1.62
C MET A 1 -38.54 -32.44 2.82
N ARG A 2 -38.99 -32.74 4.05
CA ARG A 2 -38.12 -32.69 5.26
C ARG A 2 -36.84 -33.52 5.10
N LEU A 3 -36.99 -34.81 4.77
CA LEU A 3 -35.86 -35.71 4.52
C LEU A 3 -34.91 -35.19 3.43
N ALA A 4 -35.45 -34.73 2.30
CA ALA A 4 -34.65 -34.18 1.21
C ALA A 4 -33.87 -32.91 1.62
N ALA A 5 -34.49 -32.01 2.40
CA ALA A 5 -33.80 -30.82 2.92
C ALA A 5 -32.64 -31.22 3.85
N THR A 6 -32.87 -32.22 4.71
CA THR A 6 -31.82 -32.77 5.58
C THR A 6 -30.68 -33.38 4.78
N VAL A 7 -30.99 -34.32 3.87
CA VAL A 7 -29.99 -35.07 3.10
C VAL A 7 -29.16 -34.13 2.23
N LEU A 8 -29.80 -33.21 1.50
CA LEU A 8 -29.10 -32.27 0.62
C LEU A 8 -28.28 -31.24 1.41
N GLY A 9 -28.78 -30.77 2.56
CA GLY A 9 -28.03 -29.86 3.42
C GLY A 9 -26.78 -30.52 4.03
N LEU A 10 -26.92 -31.76 4.51
CA LEU A 10 -25.78 -32.54 5.03
C LEU A 10 -24.80 -32.94 3.93
N LEU A 11 -25.29 -33.36 2.76
CA LEU A 11 -24.44 -33.68 1.62
C LEU A 11 -23.62 -32.45 1.20
N GLY A 12 -24.27 -31.29 1.07
CA GLY A 12 -23.58 -30.04 0.75
C GLY A 12 -22.52 -29.66 1.78
N ALA A 13 -22.84 -29.80 3.08
CA ALA A 13 -21.89 -29.56 4.16
C ALA A 13 -20.69 -30.54 4.12
N LEU A 14 -20.95 -31.84 3.95
CA LEU A 14 -19.91 -32.87 3.90
C LEU A 14 -18.99 -32.68 2.69
N LEU A 15 -19.56 -32.39 1.51
CA LEU A 15 -18.77 -32.09 0.32
C LEU A 15 -17.93 -30.82 0.51
N ALA A 16 -18.49 -29.76 1.08
CA ALA A 16 -17.74 -28.53 1.35
C ALA A 16 -16.58 -28.75 2.34
N ILE A 17 -16.75 -29.60 3.36
CA ILE A 17 -15.66 -29.99 4.27
C ILE A 17 -14.61 -30.86 3.58
N ALA A 18 -15.00 -31.67 2.59
CA ALA A 18 -14.08 -32.54 1.86
C ALA A 18 -13.23 -31.78 0.84
N VAL A 19 -13.75 -30.73 0.18
CA VAL A 19 -13.06 -29.97 -0.88
C VAL A 19 -11.60 -29.57 -0.55
N PRO A 20 -11.27 -29.05 0.65
CA PRO A 20 -9.89 -28.68 1.01
C PRO A 20 -8.90 -29.86 0.99
N LEU A 21 -9.40 -31.09 1.12
CA LEU A 21 -8.61 -32.32 1.17
C LEU A 21 -8.55 -33.06 -0.19
N LEU A 22 -9.40 -32.67 -1.14
CA LEU A 22 -9.44 -33.29 -2.46
C LEU A 22 -8.21 -32.91 -3.29
N PRO A 23 -7.79 -33.78 -4.23
CA PRO A 23 -6.58 -33.56 -5.00
C PRO A 23 -6.66 -32.32 -5.90
N VAL A 24 -5.49 -31.79 -6.22
CA VAL A 24 -5.25 -30.71 -7.17
C VAL A 24 -4.23 -31.16 -8.22
N VAL A 25 -4.21 -30.47 -9.35
CA VAL A 25 -3.12 -30.58 -10.33
C VAL A 25 -2.22 -29.38 -10.09
N GLN A 26 -1.00 -29.64 -9.61
CA GLN A 26 0.02 -28.63 -9.36
C GLN A 26 0.91 -28.51 -10.61
N ASP A 27 1.22 -27.28 -11.01
CA ASP A 27 2.24 -27.03 -12.03
C ASP A 27 3.63 -27.15 -11.38
N THR A 28 4.52 -27.93 -11.98
CA THR A 28 5.89 -28.16 -11.48
C THR A 28 6.90 -27.56 -12.45
N ALA A 29 8.08 -27.23 -11.93
CA ALA A 29 9.13 -26.62 -12.73
C ALA A 29 10.50 -27.10 -12.26
N VAL A 30 11.42 -27.29 -13.21
CA VAL A 30 12.83 -27.58 -12.95
C VAL A 30 13.68 -26.69 -13.86
N ILE A 31 14.54 -25.87 -13.26
CA ILE A 31 15.55 -25.09 -13.97
C ILE A 31 16.74 -26.01 -14.21
N ASN A 32 17.17 -26.11 -15.47
CA ASN A 32 18.36 -26.90 -15.84
C ASN A 32 19.44 -25.97 -16.37
N TRP A 33 20.67 -26.19 -15.94
CA TRP A 33 21.86 -25.51 -16.46
C TRP A 33 23.02 -26.51 -16.51
N PRO A 34 23.87 -26.51 -17.54
CA PRO A 34 23.87 -25.60 -18.69
C PRO A 34 22.74 -25.91 -19.69
N ALA A 35 22.28 -24.91 -20.44
CA ALA A 35 21.24 -25.07 -21.45
C ALA A 35 21.88 -25.30 -22.84
N GLY A 36 22.05 -26.57 -23.24
CA GLY A 36 22.81 -26.91 -24.45
C GLY A 36 24.32 -26.92 -24.18
N ASP A 37 25.13 -26.37 -25.10
CA ASP A 37 26.59 -26.45 -25.05
C ASP A 37 27.27 -25.25 -24.32
N GLY A 38 26.48 -24.28 -23.80
CA GLY A 38 26.99 -23.03 -23.22
C GLY A 38 26.83 -22.96 -21.70
N VAL A 39 27.81 -22.36 -21.01
CA VAL A 39 27.85 -22.14 -19.54
C VAL A 39 27.62 -20.68 -19.14
N ALA A 40 26.89 -19.93 -19.98
CA ALA A 40 26.57 -18.54 -19.67
C ALA A 40 25.80 -18.42 -18.34
N PRO A 41 26.03 -17.36 -17.56
CA PRO A 41 25.30 -17.13 -16.33
C PRO A 41 23.82 -16.89 -16.62
N VAL A 42 22.97 -17.18 -15.64
CA VAL A 42 21.51 -17.07 -15.78
C VAL A 42 20.94 -16.35 -14.56
N ASN A 43 20.18 -15.28 -14.80
CA ASN A 43 19.35 -14.65 -13.77
C ASN A 43 18.01 -15.40 -13.67
N ALA A 44 17.76 -16.00 -12.51
CA ALA A 44 16.56 -16.78 -12.21
C ALA A 44 16.11 -16.56 -10.76
N PRO A 45 15.77 -15.32 -10.36
CA PRO A 45 15.32 -15.04 -9.01
C PRO A 45 14.09 -15.85 -8.61
N LEU A 46 14.20 -16.62 -7.54
CA LEU A 46 13.06 -17.38 -7.02
C LEU A 46 12.20 -16.49 -6.14
N ALA A 47 10.90 -16.42 -6.41
CA ALA A 47 9.95 -15.65 -5.61
C ALA A 47 9.87 -16.16 -4.15
N ALA A 48 10.19 -17.44 -3.93
CA ALA A 48 10.23 -18.06 -2.61
C ALA A 48 11.60 -17.97 -1.92
N TYR A 49 12.58 -17.28 -2.55
CA TYR A 49 14.02 -17.24 -2.24
C TYR A 49 14.72 -18.59 -2.32
N GLN A 50 14.20 -19.61 -1.65
CA GLN A 50 14.77 -20.96 -1.61
C GLN A 50 14.05 -21.91 -2.59
N PRO A 51 14.78 -22.86 -3.18
CA PRO A 51 14.18 -23.94 -3.96
C PRO A 51 13.59 -25.03 -3.04
N GLN A 52 12.77 -25.92 -3.60
CA GLN A 52 12.41 -27.17 -2.93
C GLN A 52 13.64 -28.08 -2.84
N GLU A 53 14.36 -28.21 -3.95
CA GLU A 53 15.54 -29.04 -4.11
C GLU A 53 16.54 -28.34 -5.04
N LEU A 54 17.82 -28.45 -4.73
CA LEU A 54 18.93 -28.04 -5.57
C LEU A 54 19.90 -29.21 -5.67
N SER A 55 20.25 -29.61 -6.90
CA SER A 55 21.33 -30.56 -7.16
C SER A 55 22.32 -29.98 -8.16
N ALA A 56 23.62 -30.20 -7.91
CA ALA A 56 24.69 -29.79 -8.81
C ALA A 56 25.70 -30.92 -8.94
N THR A 57 26.02 -31.30 -10.17
CA THR A 57 27.05 -32.28 -10.52
C THR A 57 28.10 -31.58 -11.37
N VAL A 58 29.32 -31.48 -10.84
CA VAL A 58 30.46 -30.85 -11.52
C VAL A 58 31.54 -31.92 -11.70
N PRO A 59 31.89 -32.31 -12.94
CA PRO A 59 32.95 -33.27 -13.17
C PRO A 59 34.29 -32.76 -12.60
N CYS A 60 35.06 -33.64 -11.97
CA CYS A 60 36.38 -33.30 -11.42
C CYS A 60 37.34 -32.78 -12.50
N ALA A 61 37.19 -33.22 -13.75
CA ALA A 61 37.96 -32.72 -14.88
C ALA A 61 37.67 -31.23 -15.16
N THR A 62 36.41 -30.83 -15.03
CA THR A 62 35.94 -29.44 -15.13
C THR A 62 36.55 -28.61 -14.00
N ALA A 63 36.47 -29.10 -12.77
CA ALA A 63 37.00 -28.40 -11.60
C ALA A 63 38.54 -28.26 -11.66
N ALA A 64 39.25 -29.30 -12.04
CA ALA A 64 40.70 -29.27 -12.20
C ALA A 64 41.15 -28.35 -13.35
N SER A 65 40.38 -28.27 -14.44
CA SER A 65 40.64 -27.34 -15.54
C SER A 65 40.52 -25.89 -15.09
N LEU A 66 39.43 -25.56 -14.39
CA LEU A 66 39.19 -24.22 -13.84
C LEU A 66 40.27 -23.81 -12.84
N ASP A 67 40.65 -24.71 -11.93
CA ASP A 67 41.70 -24.49 -10.95
C ASP A 67 43.06 -24.23 -11.61
N ALA A 68 43.42 -25.04 -12.60
CA ALA A 68 44.71 -24.91 -13.29
C ALA A 68 44.86 -23.59 -14.06
N ARG A 69 43.76 -22.96 -14.48
CA ARG A 69 43.78 -21.67 -15.20
C ARG A 69 43.52 -20.45 -14.31
N SER A 70 43.06 -20.64 -13.07
CA SER A 70 42.66 -19.55 -12.18
C SER A 70 43.73 -19.35 -11.10
N PRO A 71 44.31 -18.14 -10.98
CA PRO A 71 45.32 -17.85 -9.94
C PRO A 71 44.71 -17.63 -8.55
N GLU A 72 43.41 -17.35 -8.50
CA GLU A 72 42.61 -17.06 -7.30
C GLU A 72 41.46 -18.08 -7.20
N PRO A 73 40.83 -18.24 -6.01
CA PRO A 73 39.66 -19.08 -5.85
C PRO A 73 38.56 -18.76 -6.88
N ALA A 74 38.14 -19.78 -7.63
CA ALA A 74 37.21 -19.60 -8.74
C ALA A 74 35.88 -20.32 -8.49
N PRO A 75 34.73 -19.65 -8.75
CA PRO A 75 33.41 -20.25 -8.58
C PRO A 75 33.16 -21.32 -9.66
N LEU A 76 32.95 -22.56 -9.23
CA LEU A 76 32.44 -23.64 -10.09
C LEU A 76 30.94 -23.44 -10.34
N VAL A 77 30.19 -23.23 -9.26
CA VAL A 77 28.75 -22.94 -9.29
C VAL A 77 28.42 -22.03 -8.11
N ALA A 78 27.73 -20.92 -8.35
CA ALA A 78 27.20 -20.02 -7.35
C ALA A 78 25.72 -19.75 -7.60
N THR A 79 24.92 -19.62 -6.54
CA THR A 79 23.47 -19.32 -6.63
C THR A 79 23.14 -17.83 -6.56
N THR A 80 24.16 -17.02 -6.29
CA THR A 80 24.16 -15.55 -6.22
C THR A 80 25.37 -15.00 -6.99
N PRO A 81 25.32 -13.76 -7.52
CA PRO A 81 26.46 -13.17 -8.19
C PRO A 81 27.68 -13.13 -7.26
N PRO A 82 28.86 -13.61 -7.67
CA PRO A 82 30.04 -13.61 -6.81
C PRO A 82 30.50 -12.23 -6.32
N ALA A 83 30.11 -11.15 -7.02
CA ALA A 83 30.40 -9.77 -6.63
C ALA A 83 29.43 -9.21 -5.57
N SER A 84 28.31 -9.89 -5.29
CA SER A 84 27.31 -9.43 -4.31
C SER A 84 27.75 -9.82 -2.89
N SER A 85 28.03 -8.84 -2.04
CA SER A 85 28.34 -9.04 -0.61
C SER A 85 27.19 -9.72 0.12
N ASP A 86 25.97 -9.20 -0.05
CA ASP A 86 24.76 -9.70 0.61
C ASP A 86 24.41 -11.10 0.09
N GLY A 87 24.65 -11.32 -1.21
CA GLY A 87 24.51 -12.63 -1.85
C GLY A 87 25.40 -13.71 -1.23
N ALA A 88 26.57 -13.36 -0.67
CA ALA A 88 27.46 -14.31 -0.01
C ALA A 88 26.88 -14.83 1.33
N GLU A 89 26.05 -14.03 2.02
CA GLU A 89 25.45 -14.39 3.31
C GLU A 89 24.25 -15.35 3.19
N VAL A 90 23.61 -15.40 2.03
CA VAL A 90 22.37 -16.18 1.82
C VAL A 90 22.46 -17.24 0.72
N GLY A 91 23.39 -17.07 -0.24
CA GLY A 91 23.59 -17.98 -1.36
C GLY A 91 24.45 -19.21 -1.03
N MET A 92 24.72 -20.01 -2.06
CA MET A 92 25.70 -21.09 -2.05
C MET A 92 26.79 -20.80 -3.08
N LEU A 93 28.02 -21.10 -2.70
CA LEU A 93 29.21 -20.99 -3.53
C LEU A 93 30.01 -22.30 -3.43
N LEU A 94 30.06 -23.02 -4.55
CA LEU A 94 31.00 -24.11 -4.76
C LEU A 94 32.20 -23.54 -5.52
N GLN A 95 33.38 -23.52 -4.89
CA GLN A 95 34.58 -22.94 -5.48
C GLN A 95 35.75 -23.93 -5.47
N VAL A 96 36.69 -23.72 -6.38
CA VAL A 96 37.95 -24.47 -6.45
C VAL A 96 39.14 -23.55 -6.21
N ALA A 97 40.11 -24.02 -5.43
CA ALA A 97 41.37 -23.35 -5.18
C ALA A 97 42.45 -24.35 -4.74
N ASP A 98 43.64 -24.26 -5.33
CA ASP A 98 44.83 -25.07 -4.98
C ASP A 98 44.54 -26.58 -4.94
N GLY A 99 43.79 -27.09 -5.92
CA GLY A 99 43.38 -28.49 -6.02
C GLY A 99 42.35 -28.93 -4.97
N ASN A 100 41.73 -28.00 -4.24
CA ASN A 100 40.68 -28.26 -3.25
C ASN A 100 39.35 -27.64 -3.71
N VAL A 101 38.27 -28.34 -3.44
CA VAL A 101 36.91 -27.83 -3.58
C VAL A 101 36.40 -27.44 -2.20
N ALA A 102 35.84 -26.24 -2.10
CA ALA A 102 35.17 -25.72 -0.92
C ALA A 102 33.69 -25.50 -1.22
N ALA A 103 32.83 -25.99 -0.33
CA ALA A 103 31.40 -25.72 -0.39
C ALA A 103 31.03 -24.73 0.71
N ILE A 104 30.56 -23.55 0.32
CA ILE A 104 30.11 -22.48 1.21
C ILE A 104 28.61 -22.31 1.00
N SER A 105 27.83 -22.24 2.07
CA SER A 105 26.41 -21.93 2.01
C SER A 105 26.06 -20.98 3.15
N ARG A 106 25.32 -19.92 2.82
CA ARG A 106 24.84 -18.91 3.77
C ARG A 106 25.96 -18.32 4.64
N GLY A 107 27.04 -17.89 3.99
CA GLY A 107 28.25 -17.37 4.63
C GLY A 107 29.09 -18.39 5.42
N GLN A 108 28.70 -19.68 5.47
CA GLN A 108 29.40 -20.70 6.25
C GLN A 108 30.12 -21.71 5.36
N LEU A 109 31.40 -21.96 5.65
CA LEU A 109 32.17 -23.04 5.05
C LEU A 109 31.64 -24.38 5.57
N LEU A 110 30.93 -25.13 4.72
CA LEU A 110 30.37 -26.42 5.08
C LEU A 110 31.43 -27.52 5.11
N GLY A 111 32.38 -27.47 4.17
CA GLY A 111 33.47 -28.44 4.08
C GLY A 111 34.42 -28.19 2.92
N THR A 112 35.61 -28.79 3.02
CA THR A 112 36.66 -28.75 2.00
C THR A 112 37.18 -30.16 1.72
N ALA A 113 37.50 -30.42 0.45
CA ALA A 113 38.14 -31.68 0.05
C ALA A 113 39.06 -31.50 -1.15
N ALA A 114 40.17 -32.23 -1.15
CA ALA A 114 41.07 -32.32 -2.29
C ALA A 114 40.41 -33.07 -3.46
N LEU A 115 40.62 -32.60 -4.68
CA LEU A 115 40.19 -33.27 -5.90
C LEU A 115 40.96 -34.58 -6.09
N PRO A 116 40.28 -35.75 -6.17
CA PRO A 116 40.96 -37.01 -6.39
C PRO A 116 41.50 -37.12 -7.83
N PRO A 117 42.61 -37.85 -8.04
CA PRO A 117 43.13 -38.09 -9.37
C PRO A 117 42.25 -39.09 -10.13
N GLY A 118 41.86 -38.75 -11.36
CA GLY A 118 41.06 -39.61 -12.24
C GLY A 118 39.62 -39.10 -12.46
N PRO A 119 38.77 -39.89 -13.14
CA PRO A 119 37.38 -39.51 -13.36
C PRO A 119 36.58 -39.59 -12.05
N CYS A 120 35.98 -38.48 -11.65
CA CYS A 120 35.07 -38.36 -10.52
C CYS A 120 34.13 -37.17 -10.72
N ASP A 121 33.11 -37.08 -9.88
CA ASP A 121 32.19 -35.94 -9.83
C ASP A 121 32.20 -35.30 -8.44
N VAL A 122 32.00 -33.99 -8.41
CA VAL A 122 31.59 -33.24 -7.22
C VAL A 122 30.07 -33.12 -7.27
N GLN A 123 29.38 -33.71 -6.31
CA GLN A 123 27.92 -33.62 -6.23
C GLN A 123 27.50 -32.83 -5.00
N VAL A 124 26.55 -31.93 -5.19
CA VAL A 124 25.87 -31.18 -4.13
C VAL A 124 24.39 -31.51 -4.25
N ASP A 125 23.78 -31.93 -3.16
CA ASP A 125 22.33 -32.09 -3.06
C ASP A 125 21.86 -31.33 -1.82
N SER A 126 20.90 -30.42 -1.99
CA SER A 126 20.34 -29.59 -0.92
C SER A 126 18.82 -29.62 -0.99
N SER A 127 18.18 -30.08 0.09
CA SER A 127 16.73 -30.13 0.23
C SER A 127 16.34 -29.77 1.66
N VAL A 128 15.03 -29.75 1.93
CA VAL A 128 14.54 -29.57 3.31
C VAL A 128 15.01 -30.66 4.28
N ALA A 129 15.39 -31.84 3.77
CA ALA A 129 15.88 -32.94 4.59
C ALA A 129 17.35 -32.77 4.99
N GLY A 130 18.12 -31.95 4.28
CA GLY A 130 19.54 -31.81 4.53
C GLY A 130 20.33 -31.39 3.30
N THR A 131 21.61 -31.10 3.52
CA THR A 131 22.58 -30.80 2.45
C THR A 131 23.76 -31.74 2.52
N THR A 132 24.06 -32.38 1.39
CA THR A 132 25.19 -33.30 1.22
C THR A 132 26.12 -32.81 0.12
N VAL A 133 27.42 -32.93 0.35
CA VAL A 133 28.44 -32.67 -0.67
C VAL A 133 29.37 -33.88 -0.74
N THR A 134 29.51 -34.46 -1.93
CA THR A 134 30.42 -35.58 -2.20
C THR A 134 31.46 -35.17 -3.23
N VAL A 135 32.68 -35.67 -3.08
CA VAL A 135 33.79 -35.49 -4.04
C VAL A 135 34.35 -36.87 -4.35
N GLY A 136 34.03 -37.41 -5.53
CA GLY A 136 34.23 -38.82 -5.84
C GLY A 136 33.46 -39.72 -4.85
N ASP A 137 34.11 -40.73 -4.30
CA ASP A 137 33.50 -41.64 -3.32
C ASP A 137 33.47 -41.08 -1.88
N ARG A 138 34.00 -39.87 -1.66
CA ARG A 138 34.11 -39.28 -0.32
C ARG A 138 32.97 -38.30 -0.07
N GLN A 139 32.16 -38.60 0.94
CA GLN A 139 31.22 -37.62 1.50
C GLN A 139 31.99 -36.61 2.36
N VAL A 140 31.91 -35.34 1.96
CA VAL A 140 32.63 -34.21 2.59
C VAL A 140 31.71 -33.48 3.56
N VAL A 141 30.45 -33.31 3.17
CA VAL A 141 29.40 -32.66 3.97
C VAL A 141 28.20 -33.60 4.07
N ASP A 142 27.66 -33.74 5.28
CA ASP A 142 26.41 -34.43 5.56
C ASP A 142 25.69 -33.70 6.69
N LEU A 143 24.80 -32.77 6.34
CA LEU A 143 24.07 -31.93 7.28
C LEU A 143 22.59 -32.30 7.26
N ASP A 144 22.09 -32.87 8.35
CA ASP A 144 20.66 -33.13 8.61
C ASP A 144 19.96 -31.87 9.15
N ALA A 145 20.10 -30.77 8.41
CA ALA A 145 19.53 -29.46 8.72
C ALA A 145 19.17 -28.69 7.45
N ASP A 146 18.12 -27.87 7.52
CA ASP A 146 17.67 -27.04 6.39
C ASP A 146 18.59 -25.82 6.21
N VAL A 147 19.65 -26.03 5.42
CA VAL A 147 20.64 -25.01 5.01
C VAL A 147 20.54 -24.70 3.53
N ARG A 148 19.34 -24.87 2.94
CA ARG A 148 19.08 -24.54 1.53
C ARG A 148 19.47 -23.09 1.24
N PRO A 149 20.20 -22.84 0.14
CA PRO A 149 20.61 -21.49 -0.21
C PRO A 149 19.45 -20.71 -0.84
N GLN A 150 19.56 -19.39 -0.77
CA GLN A 150 18.80 -18.52 -1.65
C GLN A 150 19.34 -18.63 -3.08
N VAL A 151 18.44 -18.63 -4.05
CA VAL A 151 18.77 -18.73 -5.47
C VAL A 151 18.24 -17.49 -6.18
N VAL A 152 19.16 -16.67 -6.69
CA VAL A 152 18.85 -15.57 -7.62
C VAL A 152 19.27 -15.87 -9.06
N GLY A 153 20.05 -16.92 -9.25
CA GLY A 153 20.56 -17.33 -10.56
C GLY A 153 21.53 -18.50 -10.46
N ILE A 154 22.24 -18.75 -11.56
CA ILE A 154 23.34 -19.72 -11.62
C ILE A 154 24.52 -19.00 -12.26
N TYR A 155 25.60 -18.86 -11.51
CA TYR A 155 26.81 -18.14 -11.92
C TYR A 155 28.03 -19.04 -11.81
N SER A 156 28.98 -18.88 -12.73
CA SER A 156 30.18 -19.71 -12.79
C SER A 156 31.30 -18.94 -13.45
N ALA A 157 32.55 -19.26 -13.09
CA ALA A 157 33.74 -18.79 -13.81
C ALA A 157 34.11 -19.69 -14.98
N LEU A 158 33.39 -20.80 -15.22
CA LEU A 158 33.64 -21.76 -16.29
C LEU A 158 33.50 -21.14 -17.69
N ASP A 159 34.31 -21.62 -18.62
CA ASP A 159 34.26 -21.24 -20.03
C ASP A 159 34.16 -22.51 -20.87
N ALA A 160 33.04 -22.69 -21.59
CA ALA A 160 32.79 -23.89 -22.40
C ALA A 160 33.82 -24.10 -23.54
N THR A 161 34.59 -23.07 -23.90
CA THR A 161 35.66 -23.17 -24.90
C THR A 161 36.99 -23.62 -24.29
N ALA A 162 37.19 -23.41 -22.99
CA ALA A 162 38.43 -23.70 -22.28
C ALA A 162 38.33 -24.92 -21.35
N ASP A 163 37.16 -25.17 -20.78
CA ASP A 163 36.91 -26.20 -19.77
C ASP A 163 36.04 -27.34 -20.34
N PRO A 164 36.29 -28.61 -19.97
CA PRO A 164 35.43 -29.71 -20.34
C PRO A 164 34.13 -29.63 -19.53
N VAL A 165 32.99 -29.44 -20.20
CA VAL A 165 31.68 -29.29 -19.54
C VAL A 165 30.77 -30.51 -19.70
N ASP A 166 31.26 -31.57 -20.36
CA ASP A 166 30.52 -32.84 -20.51
C ASP A 166 30.23 -33.45 -19.14
N GLY A 167 28.95 -33.61 -18.80
CA GLY A 167 28.51 -34.13 -17.50
C GLY A 167 28.28 -33.07 -16.43
N LEU A 168 28.54 -31.79 -16.71
CA LEU A 168 28.13 -30.68 -15.86
C LEU A 168 26.60 -30.58 -15.87
N GLY A 169 25.98 -30.52 -14.69
CA GLY A 169 24.54 -30.40 -14.57
C GLY A 169 24.12 -29.82 -13.24
N VAL A 170 23.35 -28.75 -13.28
CA VAL A 170 22.70 -28.10 -12.14
C VAL A 170 21.20 -28.16 -12.38
N GLN A 171 20.47 -28.67 -11.40
CA GLN A 171 19.02 -28.71 -11.38
C GLN A 171 18.50 -27.99 -10.15
N ILE A 172 17.59 -27.05 -10.36
CA ILE A 172 16.94 -26.32 -9.28
C ILE A 172 15.45 -26.48 -9.46
N THR A 173 14.75 -26.96 -8.43
CA THR A 173 13.29 -27.12 -8.44
C THR A 173 12.66 -25.97 -7.66
N PRO A 174 12.09 -24.94 -8.32
CA PRO A 174 11.42 -23.84 -7.63
C PRO A 174 10.20 -24.32 -6.84
N ASP A 175 9.85 -23.57 -5.79
CA ASP A 175 8.69 -23.89 -4.98
C ASP A 175 7.38 -23.37 -5.58
N THR A 176 6.74 -24.20 -6.40
CA THR A 176 5.47 -23.88 -7.07
C THR A 176 4.24 -24.40 -6.32
N ARG A 177 4.33 -24.67 -5.00
CA ARG A 177 3.26 -25.36 -4.22
C ARG A 177 1.87 -24.69 -4.28
N PHE A 178 1.81 -23.40 -4.59
CA PHE A 178 0.57 -22.61 -4.70
C PHE A 178 0.00 -22.55 -6.12
N GLN A 179 0.80 -22.90 -7.14
CA GLN A 179 0.40 -22.93 -8.55
C GLN A 179 -0.37 -24.22 -8.82
N SER A 180 -1.68 -24.18 -8.64
CA SER A 180 -2.51 -25.37 -8.79
C SER A 180 -3.91 -25.07 -9.31
N VAL A 181 -4.49 -26.05 -9.99
CA VAL A 181 -5.88 -26.04 -10.45
C VAL A 181 -6.66 -27.21 -9.84
N PRO A 182 -7.98 -27.07 -9.64
CA PRO A 182 -8.77 -28.15 -9.06
C PRO A 182 -8.79 -29.38 -9.97
N HIS A 183 -8.44 -30.54 -9.43
CA HIS A 183 -8.63 -31.82 -10.11
C HIS A 183 -10.13 -32.03 -10.42
N PRO A 184 -10.53 -32.73 -11.51
CA PRO A 184 -11.94 -32.93 -11.87
C PRO A 184 -12.84 -33.46 -10.74
N VAL A 185 -12.30 -34.29 -9.85
CA VAL A 185 -13.01 -34.77 -8.64
C VAL A 185 -13.32 -33.63 -7.67
N LYS A 186 -12.35 -32.74 -7.41
CA LYS A 186 -12.51 -31.54 -6.59
C LYS A 186 -13.54 -30.61 -7.21
N PHE A 187 -13.40 -30.29 -8.50
CA PHE A 187 -14.34 -29.46 -9.24
C PHE A 187 -15.78 -30.01 -9.20
N THR A 188 -15.96 -31.31 -9.41
CA THR A 188 -17.28 -31.97 -9.34
C THR A 188 -17.87 -31.90 -7.93
N ALA A 189 -17.06 -32.13 -6.89
CA ALA A 189 -17.51 -32.04 -5.51
C ALA A 189 -17.97 -30.61 -5.14
N MET A 190 -17.25 -29.58 -5.60
CA MET A 190 -17.65 -28.18 -5.44
C MET A 190 -19.01 -27.90 -6.09
N GLY A 191 -19.19 -28.32 -7.35
CA GLY A 191 -20.46 -28.16 -8.07
C GLY A 191 -21.63 -28.87 -7.39
N LEU A 192 -21.42 -30.12 -6.95
CA LEU A 192 -22.43 -30.88 -6.22
C LEU A 192 -22.75 -30.26 -4.86
N ALA A 193 -21.76 -29.73 -4.15
CA ALA A 193 -21.98 -29.02 -2.88
C ALA A 193 -22.88 -27.79 -3.09
N ALA A 194 -22.57 -26.96 -4.08
CA ALA A 194 -23.36 -25.78 -4.42
C ALA A 194 -24.81 -26.13 -4.78
N LEU A 195 -25.01 -27.11 -5.68
CA LEU A 195 -26.35 -27.54 -6.07
C LEU A 195 -27.14 -28.13 -4.91
N ALA A 196 -26.50 -28.95 -4.06
CA ALA A 196 -27.13 -29.55 -2.89
C ALA A 196 -27.55 -28.48 -1.87
N VAL A 197 -26.68 -27.50 -1.57
CA VAL A 197 -27.00 -26.40 -0.67
C VAL A 197 -28.13 -25.53 -1.23
N LEU A 198 -28.07 -25.13 -2.50
CA LEU A 198 -29.13 -24.34 -3.16
C LEU A 198 -30.48 -25.06 -3.10
N ALA A 199 -30.52 -26.35 -3.46
CA ALA A 199 -31.72 -27.16 -3.37
C ALA A 199 -32.22 -27.29 -1.92
N SER A 200 -31.33 -27.47 -0.95
CA SER A 200 -31.69 -27.53 0.48
C SER A 200 -32.29 -26.21 0.98
N LEU A 201 -31.77 -25.05 0.55
CA LEU A 201 -32.28 -23.73 0.89
C LEU A 201 -33.65 -23.46 0.26
N MET A 202 -33.87 -23.90 -0.99
CA MET A 202 -35.18 -23.83 -1.63
C MET A 202 -36.22 -24.68 -0.89
N LEU A 203 -35.83 -25.88 -0.44
CA LEU A 203 -36.69 -26.74 0.38
C LEU A 203 -36.96 -26.14 1.76
N LEU A 204 -35.94 -25.57 2.41
CA LEU A 204 -36.09 -24.84 3.68
C LEU A 204 -37.07 -23.68 3.51
N HIS A 205 -36.95 -22.89 2.44
CA HIS A 205 -37.89 -21.81 2.13
C HIS A 205 -39.33 -22.31 1.99
N ARG A 206 -39.57 -23.46 1.36
CA ARG A 206 -40.91 -24.05 1.26
C ARG A 206 -41.45 -24.55 2.59
N LEU A 207 -40.60 -25.15 3.43
CA LEU A 207 -40.98 -25.58 4.78
C LEU A 207 -41.35 -24.36 5.66
N ASP A 208 -40.59 -23.28 5.54
CA ASP A 208 -40.79 -22.03 6.25
C ASP A 208 -42.14 -21.38 6.01
N GLN A 209 -42.67 -21.48 4.78
CA GLN A 209 -43.96 -20.89 4.41
C GLN A 209 -45.13 -21.47 5.23
N ARG A 210 -44.96 -22.63 5.86
CA ARG A 210 -45.98 -23.29 6.69
C ARG A 210 -46.07 -22.73 8.10
N VAL A 211 -44.98 -22.13 8.61
CA VAL A 211 -44.85 -21.66 10.01
C VAL A 211 -44.75 -20.14 10.08
N GLY A 212 -44.01 -19.54 9.14
CA GLY A 212 -43.73 -18.12 9.12
C GLY A 212 -44.88 -17.28 8.57
N ARG A 213 -44.82 -15.97 8.83
CA ARG A 213 -45.78 -15.01 8.27
C ARG A 213 -45.60 -14.89 6.76
N ARG A 214 -46.65 -14.47 6.05
CA ARG A 214 -46.56 -14.14 4.61
C ARG A 214 -45.53 -13.02 4.43
N ALA A 215 -44.52 -13.26 3.60
CA ALA A 215 -43.51 -12.25 3.32
C ALA A 215 -44.14 -11.09 2.51
N PRO A 216 -43.86 -9.83 2.86
CA PRO A 216 -44.17 -8.73 1.96
C PRO A 216 -43.32 -8.84 0.68
N ARG A 217 -43.75 -8.16 -0.39
CA ARG A 217 -42.96 -8.06 -1.62
C ARG A 217 -41.55 -7.53 -1.29
N LEU A 218 -40.52 -8.07 -1.94
CA LEU A 218 -39.13 -7.63 -1.76
C LEU A 218 -38.97 -6.14 -2.07
N ALA A 219 -39.52 -5.70 -3.20
CA ALA A 219 -39.65 -4.29 -3.55
C ALA A 219 -41.15 -3.91 -3.60
N PRO A 220 -41.74 -3.34 -2.52
CA PRO A 220 -43.10 -2.83 -2.57
C PRO A 220 -43.25 -1.67 -3.58
N PRO A 221 -44.48 -1.37 -4.06
CA PRO A 221 -44.71 -0.23 -4.94
C PRO A 221 -44.14 1.06 -4.35
N GLY A 222 -43.33 1.79 -5.13
CA GLY A 222 -42.63 3.00 -4.70
C GLY A 222 -41.25 2.78 -4.06
N TRP A 223 -40.78 1.53 -3.90
CA TRP A 223 -39.41 1.24 -3.41
C TRP A 223 -38.34 1.82 -4.34
N TRP A 224 -38.57 1.82 -5.65
CA TRP A 224 -37.65 2.38 -6.66
C TRP A 224 -37.77 3.89 -6.86
N MET A 225 -38.72 4.58 -6.21
CA MET A 225 -38.86 6.02 -6.38
C MET A 225 -37.70 6.73 -5.67
N PRO A 226 -36.82 7.44 -6.40
CA PRO A 226 -35.69 8.11 -5.78
C PRO A 226 -36.19 9.29 -4.93
N THR A 227 -35.69 9.37 -3.71
CA THR A 227 -35.86 10.53 -2.84
C THR A 227 -34.74 11.54 -3.05
N GLY A 228 -34.93 12.80 -2.65
CA GLY A 228 -33.85 13.80 -2.74
C GLY A 228 -32.56 13.36 -2.02
N ARG A 229 -32.68 12.58 -0.93
CA ARG A 229 -31.54 12.01 -0.20
C ARG A 229 -30.82 10.95 -1.04
N ASP A 230 -31.57 10.09 -1.72
CA ASP A 230 -31.00 9.08 -2.62
C ASP A 230 -30.21 9.73 -3.74
N ILE A 231 -30.79 10.76 -4.37
CA ILE A 231 -30.13 11.50 -5.45
C ILE A 231 -28.85 12.15 -4.94
N THR A 232 -28.87 12.81 -3.77
CA THR A 232 -27.68 13.43 -3.19
C THR A 232 -26.59 12.40 -2.89
N VAL A 233 -26.91 11.29 -2.22
CA VAL A 233 -25.90 10.27 -1.89
C VAL A 233 -25.30 9.68 -3.16
N ILE A 234 -26.14 9.30 -4.13
CA ILE A 234 -25.67 8.73 -5.40
C ILE A 234 -24.82 9.74 -6.18
N ALA A 235 -25.25 11.00 -6.25
CA ALA A 235 -24.51 12.04 -6.97
C ALA A 235 -23.15 12.33 -6.34
N VAL A 236 -23.08 12.45 -5.00
CA VAL A 236 -21.80 12.67 -4.30
C VAL A 236 -20.87 11.47 -4.52
N LEU A 237 -21.37 10.24 -4.37
CA LEU A 237 -20.57 9.04 -4.65
C LEU A 237 -20.08 8.99 -6.10
N ALA A 238 -20.93 9.35 -7.08
CA ALA A 238 -20.56 9.34 -8.48
C ALA A 238 -19.49 10.38 -8.81
N VAL A 239 -19.58 11.58 -8.23
CA VAL A 239 -18.52 12.60 -8.34
C VAL A 239 -17.23 12.09 -7.68
N TRP A 240 -17.35 11.44 -6.52
CA TRP A 240 -16.22 10.93 -5.76
C TRP A 240 -15.45 9.80 -6.45
N VAL A 241 -16.11 9.00 -7.30
CA VAL A 241 -15.42 8.02 -8.17
C VAL A 241 -14.31 8.70 -8.98
N VAL A 242 -14.58 9.89 -9.49
CA VAL A 242 -13.67 10.64 -10.39
C VAL A 242 -12.66 11.46 -9.59
N ILE A 243 -13.12 12.29 -8.65
CA ILE A 243 -12.25 13.27 -7.96
C ILE A 243 -11.74 12.80 -6.58
N GLY A 244 -12.26 11.70 -6.06
CA GLY A 244 -11.91 11.21 -4.73
C GLY A 244 -10.47 10.70 -4.67
N GLY A 245 -9.84 10.84 -3.52
CA GLY A 245 -8.48 10.36 -3.28
C GLY A 245 -8.36 8.83 -3.33
N ILE A 246 -7.14 8.36 -3.56
CA ILE A 246 -6.79 6.93 -3.45
C ILE A 246 -6.84 6.46 -2.00
N THR A 247 -6.97 5.16 -1.81
CA THR A 247 -6.73 4.51 -0.51
C THR A 247 -5.32 3.91 -0.49
N SER A 248 -4.80 3.59 0.70
CA SER A 248 -3.42 3.13 0.87
C SER A 248 -3.08 1.95 -0.05
N ASP A 249 -3.90 0.90 -0.04
CA ASP A 249 -3.55 -0.39 -0.67
C ASP A 249 -4.10 -0.49 -2.11
N ASP A 250 -4.48 0.63 -2.74
CA ASP A 250 -5.01 0.60 -4.10
C ASP A 250 -3.97 0.09 -5.10
N GLY A 251 -2.71 0.53 -4.97
CA GLY A 251 -1.59 0.05 -5.79
C GLY A 251 -1.26 -1.41 -5.48
N TYR A 252 -1.15 -1.73 -4.19
CA TYR A 252 -0.90 -3.09 -3.68
C TYR A 252 -1.84 -4.13 -4.31
N ILE A 253 -3.16 -3.87 -4.23
CA ILE A 253 -4.18 -4.79 -4.71
C ILE A 253 -4.18 -4.85 -6.25
N LEU A 254 -3.98 -3.72 -6.94
CA LEU A 254 -3.96 -3.67 -8.40
C LEU A 254 -2.79 -4.51 -8.97
N THR A 255 -1.58 -4.35 -8.44
CA THR A 255 -0.40 -5.09 -8.90
C THR A 255 -0.58 -6.59 -8.70
N MET A 256 -1.05 -7.02 -7.51
CA MET A 256 -1.35 -8.43 -7.23
C MET A 256 -2.35 -9.02 -8.24
N ILE A 257 -3.39 -8.26 -8.55
CA ILE A 257 -4.42 -8.66 -9.49
C ILE A 257 -3.87 -8.74 -10.92
N GLN A 258 -3.02 -7.80 -11.35
CA GLN A 258 -2.38 -7.83 -12.66
C GLN A 258 -1.40 -9.00 -12.78
N ALA A 259 -0.67 -9.33 -11.72
CA ALA A 259 0.29 -10.43 -11.68
C ALA A 259 -0.37 -11.82 -11.60
N ARG A 260 -1.67 -11.90 -11.23
CA ARG A 260 -2.38 -13.17 -10.99
C ARG A 260 -2.36 -14.12 -12.18
N ASP A 261 -2.52 -13.63 -13.40
CA ASP A 261 -2.62 -14.49 -14.59
C ASP A 261 -1.27 -15.13 -14.95
N GLU A 262 -0.17 -14.40 -14.76
CA GLU A 262 1.19 -14.91 -14.94
C GLU A 262 1.61 -15.86 -13.81
N THR A 263 1.22 -15.52 -12.57
CA THR A 263 1.56 -16.30 -11.36
C THR A 263 0.79 -17.62 -11.26
N GLY A 264 -0.41 -17.68 -11.85
CA GLY A 264 -1.30 -18.86 -11.82
C GLY A 264 -2.22 -18.96 -10.59
N TYR A 265 -2.00 -18.11 -9.57
CA TYR A 265 -2.84 -17.97 -8.37
C TYR A 265 -2.78 -16.54 -7.83
N MET A 266 -3.67 -16.20 -6.90
CA MET A 266 -3.63 -14.92 -6.18
C MET A 266 -2.54 -14.92 -5.10
N GLY A 267 -1.32 -14.57 -5.48
CA GLY A 267 -0.15 -14.48 -4.61
C GLY A 267 0.07 -13.09 -4.02
N ASN A 268 0.73 -13.03 -2.87
CA ASN A 268 1.15 -11.77 -2.26
C ASN A 268 2.43 -11.22 -2.90
N TYR A 269 2.27 -10.44 -3.97
CA TYR A 269 3.37 -9.96 -4.81
C TYR A 269 4.51 -9.25 -4.06
N TYR A 270 4.20 -8.58 -2.94
CA TYR A 270 5.12 -7.67 -2.25
C TYR A 270 5.76 -8.25 -0.99
N ARG A 271 5.24 -9.36 -0.44
CA ARG A 271 5.60 -9.84 0.90
C ARG A 271 5.36 -11.34 1.05
N TRP A 272 5.97 -11.94 2.07
CA TRP A 272 5.73 -13.31 2.51
C TRP A 272 6.00 -14.35 1.41
N PHE A 273 7.05 -14.18 0.62
CA PHE A 273 7.49 -15.16 -0.38
C PHE A 273 6.42 -15.47 -1.44
N ASN A 274 5.60 -14.48 -1.79
CA ASN A 274 4.48 -14.61 -2.73
C ASN A 274 3.47 -15.71 -2.37
N VAL A 275 3.28 -16.03 -1.08
CA VAL A 275 2.31 -17.05 -0.66
C VAL A 275 0.87 -16.67 -1.04
N ALA A 276 0.01 -17.67 -1.26
CA ALA A 276 -1.37 -17.45 -1.68
C ALA A 276 -2.19 -16.61 -0.65
N GLU A 277 -3.02 -15.68 -1.12
CA GLU A 277 -3.96 -14.85 -0.31
C GLU A 277 -5.13 -15.63 0.31
N ALA A 278 -5.25 -16.92 0.01
CA ALA A 278 -6.18 -17.78 0.71
C ALA A 278 -5.85 -17.80 2.23
N PRO A 279 -6.85 -17.67 3.12
CA PRO A 279 -8.27 -17.89 2.86
C PRO A 279 -9.12 -16.65 2.50
N PHE A 280 -8.52 -15.47 2.27
CA PHE A 280 -9.25 -14.20 2.13
C PHE A 280 -9.41 -13.68 0.68
N GLY A 281 -8.85 -14.37 -0.32
CA GLY A 281 -8.66 -13.84 -1.68
C GLY A 281 -9.83 -13.83 -2.67
N TRP A 282 -11.03 -14.34 -2.33
CA TRP A 282 -12.10 -14.49 -3.34
C TRP A 282 -12.57 -13.19 -4.02
N PRO A 283 -12.61 -12.02 -3.36
CA PRO A 283 -12.98 -10.77 -4.04
C PRO A 283 -11.91 -10.32 -5.04
N TYR A 284 -10.63 -10.61 -4.78
CA TYR A 284 -9.54 -10.26 -5.69
C TYR A 284 -9.65 -11.02 -7.01
N GLU A 285 -10.11 -12.28 -6.98
CA GLU A 285 -10.39 -13.05 -8.21
C GLU A 285 -11.53 -12.45 -9.05
N LEU A 286 -12.46 -11.71 -8.44
CA LEU A 286 -13.46 -10.96 -9.22
C LEU A 286 -12.88 -9.65 -9.77
N TYR A 287 -12.03 -8.99 -8.99
CA TYR A 287 -11.36 -7.79 -9.45
C TYR A 287 -10.34 -8.07 -10.55
N SER A 288 -9.71 -9.25 -10.61
CA SER A 288 -8.83 -9.64 -11.71
C SER A 288 -9.56 -9.74 -13.04
N VAL A 289 -10.71 -10.40 -13.05
CA VAL A 289 -11.58 -10.42 -14.23
C VAL A 289 -12.08 -9.01 -14.58
N TRP A 290 -12.34 -8.15 -13.58
CA TRP A 290 -12.75 -6.76 -13.81
C TRP A 290 -11.64 -5.89 -14.40
N ALA A 291 -10.39 -6.11 -13.97
CA ALA A 291 -9.21 -5.36 -14.38
C ALA A 291 -8.74 -5.70 -15.81
N GLN A 292 -9.06 -6.90 -16.32
CA GLN A 292 -8.80 -7.28 -17.72
C GLN A 292 -9.47 -6.33 -18.73
N LEU A 293 -10.55 -5.63 -18.34
CA LEU A 293 -11.22 -4.64 -19.19
C LEU A 293 -10.53 -3.29 -19.18
N SER A 294 -10.09 -2.83 -18.00
CA SER A 294 -9.36 -1.58 -17.81
C SER A 294 -8.74 -1.56 -16.40
N THR A 295 -7.54 -1.02 -16.29
CA THR A 295 -6.80 -0.83 -15.03
C THR A 295 -6.88 0.61 -14.52
N THR A 296 -7.77 1.43 -15.10
CA THR A 296 -7.82 2.86 -14.76
C THR A 296 -8.62 3.13 -13.49
N PRO A 297 -8.25 4.14 -12.69
CA PRO A 297 -8.90 4.40 -11.41
C PRO A 297 -10.43 4.55 -11.47
N PRO A 298 -11.04 5.30 -12.42
CA PRO A 298 -12.49 5.46 -12.44
C PRO A 298 -13.23 4.13 -12.69
N TRP A 299 -12.67 3.27 -13.55
CA TRP A 299 -13.23 1.94 -13.85
C TRP A 299 -13.13 1.00 -12.66
N LEU A 300 -11.95 0.95 -12.03
CA LEU A 300 -11.66 0.12 -10.87
C LEU A 300 -12.50 0.50 -9.63
N ARG A 301 -12.98 1.74 -9.55
CA ARG A 301 -13.84 2.22 -8.46
C ARG A 301 -15.35 1.97 -8.67
N ILE A 302 -15.77 1.45 -9.83
CA ILE A 302 -17.19 1.16 -10.09
C ILE A 302 -17.77 0.13 -9.08
N PRO A 303 -17.08 -0.98 -8.74
CA PRO A 303 -17.60 -1.93 -7.77
C PRO A 303 -17.82 -1.31 -6.38
N SER A 304 -16.88 -0.50 -5.89
CA SER A 304 -17.02 0.21 -4.61
C SER A 304 -18.19 1.21 -4.64
N PHE A 305 -18.34 1.97 -5.74
CA PHE A 305 -19.49 2.84 -5.97
C PHE A 305 -20.81 2.08 -5.90
N VAL A 306 -20.95 0.97 -6.62
CA VAL A 306 -22.18 0.16 -6.64
C VAL A 306 -22.48 -0.40 -5.25
N MET A 307 -21.48 -0.89 -4.53
CA MET A 307 -21.64 -1.36 -3.15
C MET A 307 -22.11 -0.23 -2.22
N GLY A 308 -21.59 0.99 -2.39
CA GLY A 308 -22.02 2.18 -1.65
C GLY A 308 -23.47 2.55 -1.91
N VAL A 309 -23.87 2.59 -3.19
CA VAL A 309 -25.26 2.84 -3.59
C VAL A 309 -26.19 1.79 -2.99
N VAL A 310 -25.89 0.50 -3.15
CA VAL A 310 -26.71 -0.59 -2.61
C VAL A 310 -26.79 -0.51 -1.09
N SER A 311 -25.68 -0.22 -0.41
CA SER A 311 -25.67 -0.04 1.05
C SER A 311 -26.59 1.09 1.49
N TRP A 312 -26.54 2.24 0.81
CA TRP A 312 -27.46 3.34 1.08
C TRP A 312 -28.94 2.98 0.82
N LEU A 313 -29.24 2.28 -0.27
CA LEU A 313 -30.61 1.83 -0.57
C LEU A 313 -31.12 0.87 0.53
N LEU A 314 -30.28 -0.03 1.03
CA LEU A 314 -30.63 -0.94 2.13
C LEU A 314 -30.85 -0.19 3.46
N ILE A 315 -30.01 0.79 3.78
CA ILE A 315 -30.18 1.63 4.99
C ILE A 315 -31.51 2.39 4.92
N SER A 316 -31.76 3.08 3.82
CA SER A 316 -32.93 3.95 3.64
C SER A 316 -34.25 3.17 3.53
N ARG A 317 -34.24 1.97 2.93
CA ARG A 317 -35.46 1.22 2.60
C ARG A 317 -35.73 0.00 3.48
N GLU A 318 -34.71 -0.63 4.06
CA GLU A 318 -34.89 -1.80 4.94
C GLU A 318 -34.65 -1.44 6.41
N ILE A 319 -33.50 -0.83 6.75
CA ILE A 319 -33.13 -0.57 8.15
C ILE A 319 -33.95 0.55 8.77
N MET A 320 -33.98 1.74 8.16
CA MET A 320 -34.70 2.89 8.74
C MET A 320 -36.19 2.60 8.98
N PRO A 321 -36.95 1.99 8.05
CA PRO A 321 -38.33 1.60 8.30
C PRO A 321 -38.46 0.54 9.40
N ARG A 322 -37.48 -0.37 9.52
CA ARG A 322 -37.45 -1.38 10.56
C ARG A 322 -37.22 -0.80 11.95
N LEU A 323 -36.45 0.28 12.05
CA LEU A 323 -36.22 1.03 13.28
C LEU A 323 -37.47 1.80 13.75
N GLY A 324 -38.45 2.08 12.89
CA GLY A 324 -39.73 2.66 13.29
C GLY A 324 -40.32 3.63 12.27
N ARG A 325 -41.63 3.85 12.36
CA ARG A 325 -42.37 4.77 11.46
C ARG A 325 -41.87 6.21 11.58
N GLU A 326 -41.54 6.66 12.78
CA GLU A 326 -41.05 8.01 13.04
C GLU A 326 -39.62 8.21 12.51
N VAL A 327 -38.74 7.21 12.64
CA VAL A 327 -37.39 7.23 12.04
C VAL A 327 -37.49 7.38 10.52
N ARG A 328 -38.34 6.59 9.86
CA ARG A 328 -38.55 6.64 8.41
C ARG A 328 -39.03 8.00 7.91
N ARG A 329 -39.97 8.62 8.63
CA ARG A 329 -40.63 9.88 8.21
C ARG A 329 -39.85 11.13 8.59
N SER A 330 -38.95 11.03 9.57
CA SER A 330 -38.14 12.16 10.03
C SER A 330 -37.17 12.62 8.94
N HIS A 331 -37.29 13.89 8.53
CA HIS A 331 -36.32 14.51 7.63
C HIS A 331 -34.93 14.60 8.28
N ALA A 332 -34.86 14.94 9.56
CA ALA A 332 -33.61 15.06 10.29
C ALA A 332 -32.88 13.72 10.41
N ALA A 333 -33.59 12.62 10.73
CA ALA A 333 -32.98 11.30 10.83
C ALA A 333 -32.46 10.80 9.48
N GLY A 334 -33.22 11.03 8.40
CA GLY A 334 -32.82 10.64 7.06
C GLY A 334 -31.60 11.40 6.53
N TRP A 335 -31.55 12.72 6.73
CA TRP A 335 -30.40 13.52 6.32
C TRP A 335 -29.18 13.28 7.22
N ALA A 336 -29.37 13.02 8.52
CA ALA A 336 -28.28 12.61 9.40
C ALA A 336 -27.67 11.27 8.96
N ALA A 337 -28.49 10.29 8.60
CA ALA A 337 -28.01 9.02 8.05
C ALA A 337 -27.28 9.21 6.72
N ALA A 338 -27.81 10.01 5.80
CA ALA A 338 -27.18 10.29 4.50
C ALA A 338 -25.81 10.96 4.67
N ALA A 339 -25.74 12.02 5.48
CA ALA A 339 -24.51 12.76 5.70
C ALA A 339 -23.47 11.95 6.48
N ALA A 340 -23.88 11.19 7.50
CA ALA A 340 -22.98 10.30 8.22
C ALA A 340 -22.48 9.13 7.34
N PHE A 341 -23.34 8.58 6.48
CA PHE A 341 -22.94 7.56 5.51
C PHE A 341 -21.85 8.08 4.58
N LEU A 342 -22.05 9.26 3.99
CA LEU A 342 -21.06 9.90 3.12
C LEU A 342 -19.76 10.21 3.89
N ALA A 343 -19.85 10.81 5.09
CA ALA A 343 -18.67 11.08 5.91
C ALA A 343 -17.84 9.82 6.23
N PHE A 344 -18.48 8.67 6.38
CA PHE A 344 -17.78 7.38 6.49
C PHE A 344 -17.26 6.86 5.15
N TRP A 345 -18.02 7.00 4.08
CA TRP A 345 -17.71 6.34 2.81
C TRP A 345 -16.56 7.02 2.07
N LEU A 346 -16.57 8.36 1.98
CA LEU A 346 -15.62 9.14 1.20
C LEU A 346 -14.14 8.87 1.58
N PRO A 347 -13.75 8.92 2.86
CA PRO A 347 -12.34 8.76 3.25
C PRO A 347 -11.84 7.31 3.37
N TYR A 348 -12.73 6.31 3.29
CA TYR A 348 -12.38 4.89 3.52
C TYR A 348 -12.71 3.96 2.35
N ASN A 349 -13.88 4.10 1.73
CA ASN A 349 -14.49 3.06 0.88
C ASN A 349 -14.51 3.45 -0.62
N ASN A 350 -13.50 4.18 -1.07
CA ASN A 350 -13.40 4.63 -2.47
C ASN A 350 -12.65 3.63 -3.36
N GLY A 351 -11.56 3.06 -2.84
CA GLY A 351 -10.58 2.26 -3.58
C GLY A 351 -10.93 0.77 -3.77
N LEU A 352 -9.88 -0.05 -3.95
CA LEU A 352 -9.94 -1.49 -4.19
C LEU A 352 -9.96 -2.34 -2.92
N ARG A 353 -9.71 -1.73 -1.76
CA ARG A 353 -9.76 -2.42 -0.47
C ARG A 353 -11.11 -3.09 -0.23
N LEU A 354 -11.14 -4.06 0.68
CA LEU A 354 -12.28 -4.94 0.89
C LEU A 354 -13.25 -4.49 2.01
N GLU A 355 -12.99 -3.37 2.68
CA GLU A 355 -13.95 -2.79 3.63
C GLU A 355 -15.35 -2.48 3.04
N PRO A 356 -15.51 -2.03 1.78
CA PRO A 356 -16.80 -1.94 1.11
C PRO A 356 -17.57 -3.27 1.09
N VAL A 357 -16.88 -4.39 0.84
CA VAL A 357 -17.45 -5.75 0.86
C VAL A 357 -17.92 -6.10 2.27
N VAL A 358 -17.14 -5.74 3.29
CA VAL A 358 -17.52 -5.96 4.69
C VAL A 358 -18.69 -5.10 5.11
N ALA A 359 -18.72 -3.82 4.69
CA ALA A 359 -19.77 -2.87 5.03
C ALA A 359 -21.13 -3.30 4.46
N ILE A 360 -21.17 -3.77 3.20
CA ILE A 360 -22.40 -4.29 2.58
C ILE A 360 -22.75 -5.69 3.13
N GLY A 361 -21.78 -6.58 3.31
CA GLY A 361 -21.98 -7.94 3.81
C GLY A 361 -22.55 -7.97 5.24
N SER A 362 -22.00 -7.13 6.12
CA SER A 362 -22.50 -6.96 7.49
C SER A 362 -23.90 -6.35 7.52
N LEU A 363 -24.20 -5.40 6.63
CA LEU A 363 -25.52 -4.79 6.50
C LEU A 363 -26.56 -5.79 5.97
N LEU A 364 -26.22 -6.57 4.95
CA LEU A 364 -27.06 -7.63 4.41
C LEU A 364 -27.36 -8.70 5.46
N THR A 365 -26.35 -9.08 6.24
CA THR A 365 -26.52 -10.00 7.38
C THR A 365 -27.48 -9.43 8.43
N LEU A 366 -27.31 -8.15 8.80
CA LEU A 366 -28.23 -7.48 9.72
C LEU A 366 -29.67 -7.44 9.18
N CYS A 367 -29.84 -7.07 7.90
CA CYS A 367 -31.13 -7.10 7.21
C CYS A 367 -31.76 -8.50 7.22
N ALA A 368 -30.97 -9.53 6.95
CA ALA A 368 -31.39 -10.93 6.93
C ALA A 368 -31.88 -11.41 8.30
N VAL A 369 -31.13 -11.12 9.37
CA VAL A 369 -31.50 -11.43 10.76
C VAL A 369 -32.77 -10.66 11.17
N GLU A 370 -32.86 -9.36 10.88
CA GLU A 370 -34.04 -8.57 11.20
C GLU A 370 -35.29 -9.07 10.45
N ARG A 371 -35.13 -9.43 9.18
CA ARG A 371 -36.20 -9.99 8.35
C ARG A 371 -36.63 -11.37 8.85
N ALA A 372 -35.69 -12.22 9.26
CA ALA A 372 -35.98 -13.52 9.88
C ALA A 372 -36.83 -13.36 11.15
N VAL A 373 -36.42 -12.45 12.05
CA VAL A 373 -37.14 -12.16 13.30
C VAL A 373 -38.52 -11.53 13.04
N ALA A 374 -38.63 -10.61 12.08
CA ALA A 374 -39.89 -9.94 11.75
C ALA A 374 -40.93 -10.88 11.10
N LEU A 375 -40.47 -11.71 10.15
CA LEU A 375 -41.33 -12.63 9.41
C LEU A 375 -41.54 -13.97 10.12
N ARG A 376 -40.78 -14.25 11.18
CA ARG A 376 -40.71 -15.57 11.83
C ARG A 376 -40.35 -16.68 10.83
N ARG A 377 -39.31 -16.46 10.02
CA ARG A 377 -38.80 -17.40 9.00
C ARG A 377 -37.31 -17.64 9.20
N VAL A 378 -36.83 -18.87 9.02
CA VAL A 378 -35.41 -19.25 9.14
C VAL A 378 -34.66 -19.23 7.79
N ALA A 379 -35.35 -19.22 6.65
CA ALA A 379 -34.71 -19.11 5.33
C ALA A 379 -33.89 -17.80 5.16
N PRO A 380 -34.37 -16.61 5.57
CA PRO A 380 -33.52 -15.41 5.58
C PRO A 380 -32.32 -15.56 6.51
N LEU A 381 -32.46 -16.29 7.62
CA LEU A 381 -31.35 -16.56 8.54
C LEU A 381 -30.26 -17.39 7.85
N ALA A 382 -30.65 -18.43 7.09
CA ALA A 382 -29.72 -19.26 6.33
C ALA A 382 -28.99 -18.47 5.22
N VAL A 383 -29.71 -17.60 4.50
CA VAL A 383 -29.11 -16.69 3.50
C VAL A 383 -28.16 -15.69 4.18
N GLY A 384 -28.55 -15.12 5.33
CA GLY A 384 -27.66 -14.25 6.09
C GLY A 384 -26.39 -14.97 6.56
N LEU A 385 -26.49 -16.27 6.86
CA LEU A 385 -25.35 -17.07 7.32
C LEU A 385 -24.37 -17.35 6.18
N LEU A 386 -24.90 -17.59 4.97
CA LEU A 386 -24.11 -17.64 3.74
C LEU A 386 -23.40 -16.29 3.48
N VAL A 387 -24.13 -15.17 3.53
CA VAL A 387 -23.55 -13.83 3.33
C VAL A 387 -22.47 -13.54 4.37
N ALA A 388 -22.71 -13.85 5.65
CA ALA A 388 -21.72 -13.67 6.69
C ALA A 388 -20.47 -14.52 6.45
N ALA A 389 -20.63 -15.77 6.00
CA ALA A 389 -19.51 -16.63 5.65
C ALA A 389 -18.64 -16.04 4.52
N PHE A 390 -19.26 -15.57 3.44
CA PHE A 390 -18.55 -14.85 2.35
C PHE A 390 -17.90 -13.55 2.83
N THR A 391 -18.53 -12.85 3.78
CA THR A 391 -17.98 -11.62 4.36
C THR A 391 -16.73 -11.92 5.20
N VAL A 392 -16.78 -12.95 6.05
CA VAL A 392 -15.63 -13.39 6.86
C VAL A 392 -14.47 -13.84 5.98
N ALA A 393 -14.76 -14.53 4.87
CA ALA A 393 -13.76 -14.98 3.92
C ALA A 393 -13.25 -13.90 2.95
N SER A 394 -13.66 -12.63 3.11
CA SER A 394 -13.11 -11.53 2.29
C SER A 394 -11.92 -10.85 2.96
N THR A 395 -11.90 -10.76 4.29
CA THR A 395 -10.83 -10.13 5.06
C THR A 395 -11.07 -10.43 6.55
N PRO A 396 -10.04 -10.46 7.41
CA PRO A 396 -10.22 -10.65 8.85
C PRO A 396 -11.23 -9.70 9.50
N THR A 397 -11.36 -8.46 9.00
CA THR A 397 -12.36 -7.49 9.50
C THR A 397 -13.80 -7.94 9.25
N GLY A 398 -14.02 -8.84 8.29
CA GLY A 398 -15.30 -9.45 7.96
C GLY A 398 -15.95 -10.20 9.13
N PHE A 399 -15.19 -10.52 10.18
CA PHE A 399 -15.68 -11.16 11.39
C PHE A 399 -16.83 -10.40 12.07
N ILE A 400 -16.92 -9.07 11.88
CA ILE A 400 -18.03 -8.27 12.41
C ILE A 400 -19.40 -8.69 11.85
N ALA A 401 -19.46 -9.33 10.69
CA ALA A 401 -20.70 -9.82 10.09
C ALA A 401 -21.40 -10.88 10.96
N ILE A 402 -20.71 -11.48 11.93
CA ILE A 402 -21.29 -12.45 12.88
C ILE A 402 -22.09 -11.74 13.99
N ALA A 403 -21.79 -10.47 14.29
CA ALA A 403 -22.39 -9.73 15.41
C ALA A 403 -23.93 -9.69 15.40
N PRO A 404 -24.64 -9.49 14.27
CA PRO A 404 -26.10 -9.55 14.22
C PRO A 404 -26.69 -10.87 14.74
N PHE A 405 -26.04 -12.01 14.50
CA PHE A 405 -26.51 -13.31 14.98
C PHE A 405 -26.36 -13.45 16.48
N LEU A 406 -25.20 -13.08 17.03
CA LEU A 406 -24.90 -13.17 18.45
C LEU A 406 -25.81 -12.27 19.28
N VAL A 407 -26.00 -11.02 18.84
CA VAL A 407 -26.90 -10.07 19.50
C VAL A 407 -28.36 -10.50 19.39
N ALA A 408 -28.73 -11.19 18.31
CA ALA A 408 -30.05 -11.77 18.12
C ALA A 408 -30.17 -13.23 18.62
N ALA A 409 -29.23 -13.76 19.41
CA ALA A 409 -29.19 -15.17 19.77
C ALA A 409 -30.50 -15.66 20.43
N ARG A 410 -31.07 -14.87 21.35
CA ARG A 410 -32.33 -15.22 22.03
C ARG A 410 -33.54 -15.30 21.08
N PRO A 411 -33.86 -14.28 20.26
CA PRO A 411 -34.95 -14.39 19.29
C PRO A 411 -34.67 -15.44 18.21
N VAL A 412 -33.42 -15.62 17.78
CA VAL A 412 -33.04 -16.68 16.83
C VAL A 412 -33.27 -18.08 17.41
N ALA A 413 -32.83 -18.35 18.65
CA ALA A 413 -33.05 -19.64 19.30
C ALA A 413 -34.54 -19.99 19.44
N ARG A 414 -35.38 -18.99 19.78
CA ARG A 414 -36.84 -19.18 19.83
C ARG A 414 -37.41 -19.50 18.44
N LEU A 415 -36.93 -18.80 17.41
CA LEU A 415 -37.34 -19.02 16.03
C LEU A 415 -36.96 -20.43 15.56
N LEU A 416 -35.74 -20.87 15.83
CA LEU A 416 -35.26 -22.22 15.49
C LEU A 416 -36.10 -23.29 16.21
N ARG A 417 -36.37 -23.15 17.51
CA ARG A 417 -37.21 -24.10 18.26
C ARG A 417 -38.63 -24.19 17.68
N GLN A 418 -39.20 -23.07 17.27
CA GLN A 418 -40.54 -23.03 16.66
C GLN A 418 -40.59 -23.76 15.30
N HIS A 419 -39.56 -23.59 14.47
CA HIS A 419 -39.50 -24.27 13.17
C HIS A 419 -39.10 -25.74 13.32
N ALA A 420 -38.22 -26.06 14.27
CA ALA A 420 -37.82 -27.42 14.58
C ALA A 420 -38.97 -28.27 15.13
N SER A 421 -39.87 -27.70 15.95
CA SER A 421 -41.06 -28.43 16.41
C SER A 421 -42.03 -28.74 15.27
N ALA A 422 -42.09 -27.89 14.24
CA ALA A 422 -42.96 -28.07 13.09
C ALA A 422 -42.35 -28.94 11.98
N SER A 423 -41.03 -28.90 11.76
CA SER A 423 -40.36 -29.52 10.62
C SER A 423 -39.27 -30.53 10.97
N GLY A 424 -38.92 -30.67 12.25
CA GLY A 424 -37.79 -31.44 12.75
C GLY A 424 -36.49 -30.63 12.77
N TRP A 425 -35.63 -30.89 13.76
CA TRP A 425 -34.34 -30.20 13.91
C TRP A 425 -33.42 -30.38 12.70
N SER A 426 -33.32 -31.61 12.19
CA SER A 426 -32.42 -31.93 11.08
C SER A 426 -32.78 -31.19 9.78
N ALA A 427 -34.08 -31.04 9.49
CA ALA A 427 -34.55 -30.35 8.28
C ALA A 427 -34.34 -28.84 8.31
N VAL A 428 -34.07 -28.26 9.49
CA VAL A 428 -33.75 -26.84 9.68
C VAL A 428 -32.25 -26.62 9.77
N LEU A 429 -31.56 -27.39 10.60
CA LEU A 429 -30.13 -27.19 10.87
C LEU A 429 -29.24 -27.65 9.72
N ALA A 430 -29.60 -28.71 8.99
CA ALA A 430 -28.75 -29.19 7.91
C ALA A 430 -28.61 -28.20 6.74
N PRO A 431 -29.69 -27.57 6.21
CA PRO A 431 -29.53 -26.51 5.21
C PRO A 431 -28.76 -25.29 5.73
N MET A 432 -28.90 -24.95 7.01
CA MET A 432 -28.15 -23.85 7.63
C MET A 432 -26.65 -24.16 7.75
N LEU A 433 -26.32 -25.40 8.14
CA LEU A 433 -24.95 -25.89 8.20
C LEU A 433 -24.33 -25.89 6.79
N GLY A 434 -25.04 -26.43 5.80
CA GLY A 434 -24.62 -26.38 4.40
C GLY A 434 -24.38 -24.95 3.90
N ALA A 435 -25.29 -24.02 4.21
CA ALA A 435 -25.14 -22.62 3.84
C ALA A 435 -23.92 -21.92 4.48
N GLY A 436 -23.62 -22.23 5.74
CA GLY A 436 -22.45 -21.65 6.43
C GLY A 436 -21.12 -22.21 5.99
N LEU A 437 -21.08 -23.51 5.63
CA LEU A 437 -19.86 -24.17 5.18
C LEU A 437 -19.62 -24.06 3.69
N LEU A 438 -20.61 -23.61 2.90
CA LEU A 438 -20.47 -23.52 1.46
C LEU A 438 -19.29 -22.63 1.04
N ILE A 439 -18.92 -21.64 1.85
CA ILE A 439 -17.77 -20.77 1.58
C ILE A 439 -16.45 -21.54 1.41
N LEU A 440 -16.30 -22.72 2.01
CA LEU A 440 -15.10 -23.54 1.89
C LEU A 440 -14.80 -23.92 0.43
N ILE A 441 -15.82 -24.08 -0.42
CA ILE A 441 -15.60 -24.40 -1.83
C ILE A 441 -14.98 -23.23 -2.61
N VAL A 442 -15.17 -22.00 -2.12
CA VAL A 442 -14.59 -20.79 -2.73
C VAL A 442 -13.18 -20.57 -2.19
N ILE A 443 -13.01 -20.66 -0.86
CA ILE A 443 -11.69 -20.52 -0.21
C ILE A 443 -10.68 -21.51 -0.76
N PHE A 444 -11.10 -22.77 -0.93
CA PHE A 444 -10.25 -23.87 -1.37
C PHE A 444 -10.58 -24.26 -2.80
N SER A 445 -10.94 -23.31 -3.66
CA SER A 445 -11.33 -23.60 -5.04
C SER A 445 -10.15 -24.16 -5.84
N ASP A 446 -9.01 -23.48 -5.77
CA ASP A 446 -7.70 -23.84 -6.29
C ASP A 446 -6.83 -24.40 -5.15
N GLN A 447 -6.65 -23.64 -4.07
CA GLN A 447 -5.73 -23.96 -2.98
C GLN A 447 -6.15 -25.18 -2.15
N THR A 448 -5.17 -25.86 -1.56
CA THR A 448 -5.36 -27.02 -0.66
C THR A 448 -5.33 -26.60 0.81
N LEU A 449 -5.78 -27.49 1.71
CA LEU A 449 -5.67 -27.23 3.15
C LEU A 449 -4.21 -27.01 3.57
N ARG A 450 -3.27 -27.82 3.06
CA ARG A 450 -1.86 -27.68 3.43
C ARG A 450 -1.26 -26.35 2.95
N ALA A 451 -1.55 -25.94 1.71
CA ALA A 451 -1.10 -24.66 1.18
C ALA A 451 -1.59 -23.47 2.03
N VAL A 452 -2.88 -23.45 2.39
CA VAL A 452 -3.44 -22.37 3.21
C VAL A 452 -2.84 -22.34 4.62
N LEU A 453 -2.59 -23.50 5.23
CA LEU A 453 -1.94 -23.58 6.54
C LEU A 453 -0.51 -23.01 6.48
N GLU A 454 0.26 -23.38 5.46
CA GLU A 454 1.63 -22.86 5.24
C GLU A 454 1.62 -21.33 5.08
N ALA A 455 0.77 -20.82 4.19
CA ALA A 455 0.64 -19.38 3.96
C ALA A 455 0.20 -18.61 5.22
N THR A 456 -0.69 -19.19 6.03
CA THR A 456 -1.12 -18.59 7.30
C THR A 456 0.00 -18.60 8.35
N GLN A 457 0.78 -19.69 8.40
CA GLN A 457 1.91 -19.84 9.32
C GLN A 457 2.99 -18.80 9.03
N LEU A 458 3.37 -18.62 7.75
CA LEU A 458 4.33 -17.59 7.33
C LEU A 458 3.87 -16.17 7.65
N ARG A 459 2.61 -15.82 7.33
CA ARG A 459 2.04 -14.51 7.67
C ARG A 459 2.08 -14.23 9.17
N THR A 460 1.85 -15.26 9.98
CA THR A 460 1.87 -15.12 11.44
C THR A 460 3.30 -14.98 11.98
N ALA A 461 4.25 -15.73 11.40
CA ALA A 461 5.66 -15.72 11.82
C ALA A 461 6.38 -14.42 11.43
N ILE A 462 6.20 -13.95 10.19
CA ILE A 462 6.82 -12.71 9.68
C ILE A 462 6.04 -11.47 10.14
N GLY A 463 4.71 -11.56 10.24
CA GLY A 463 3.85 -10.45 10.60
C GLY A 463 3.71 -9.37 9.51
N PRO A 464 3.04 -8.25 9.83
CA PRO A 464 2.56 -7.87 11.16
C PRO A 464 1.35 -8.70 11.64
N SER A 465 1.47 -9.31 12.83
CA SER A 465 0.40 -10.09 13.48
C SER A 465 0.30 -9.73 14.96
N MET A 466 -0.51 -8.72 15.26
CA MET A 466 -0.69 -8.19 16.61
C MET A 466 -1.73 -8.99 17.40
N SER A 467 -1.54 -9.03 18.71
CA SER A 467 -2.46 -9.65 19.66
C SER A 467 -3.71 -8.81 19.90
N TRP A 468 -4.75 -9.44 20.46
CA TRP A 468 -6.03 -8.78 20.68
C TRP A 468 -5.98 -7.61 21.68
N PHE A 469 -5.06 -7.65 22.65
CA PHE A 469 -4.89 -6.59 23.65
C PHE A 469 -4.16 -5.35 23.11
N GLU A 470 -3.59 -5.45 21.90
CA GLU A 470 -2.92 -4.34 21.19
C GLU A 470 -3.88 -3.53 20.32
N GLU A 471 -5.19 -3.76 20.44
CA GLU A 471 -6.22 -2.93 19.81
C GLU A 471 -6.07 -1.41 20.07
N PRO A 472 -5.53 -0.91 21.21
CA PRO A 472 -5.23 0.51 21.37
C PRO A 472 -4.33 1.10 20.27
N ASN A 473 -3.45 0.31 19.65
CA ASN A 473 -2.57 0.76 18.56
C ASN A 473 -3.38 1.30 17.38
N ARG A 474 -4.56 0.71 17.08
CA ARG A 474 -5.46 1.20 16.04
C ARG A 474 -5.94 2.62 16.28
N TYR A 475 -6.26 2.91 17.53
CA TYR A 475 -6.74 4.24 17.92
C TYR A 475 -5.59 5.23 18.05
N GLN A 476 -4.39 4.78 18.46
CA GLN A 476 -3.19 5.62 18.43
C GLN A 476 -2.83 6.03 16.99
N ALA A 477 -2.84 5.08 16.06
CA ALA A 477 -2.62 5.33 14.63
C ALA A 477 -3.65 6.31 14.04
N LEU A 478 -4.91 6.25 14.49
CA LEU A 478 -5.96 7.20 14.09
C LEU A 478 -5.65 8.65 14.51
N PHE A 479 -4.79 8.84 15.51
CA PHE A 479 -4.34 10.14 16.00
C PHE A 479 -2.94 10.54 15.54
N SER A 480 -2.31 9.75 14.66
CA SER A 480 -1.04 10.09 14.02
C SER A 480 -1.14 11.35 13.16
N PRO A 481 -0.01 12.07 12.92
CA PRO A 481 0.02 13.26 12.08
C PRO A 481 0.08 12.95 10.57
N THR A 482 -0.19 11.71 10.14
CA THR A 482 -0.12 11.28 8.73
C THR A 482 -1.51 11.21 8.08
N ALA A 483 -1.58 10.85 6.79
CA ALA A 483 -2.84 10.64 6.07
C ALA A 483 -3.76 9.60 6.73
N ASP A 484 -3.20 8.58 7.40
CA ASP A 484 -3.95 7.58 8.16
C ASP A 484 -4.66 8.11 9.39
N GLY A 485 -4.13 9.20 9.95
CA GLY A 485 -4.71 9.96 11.06
C GLY A 485 -5.35 11.28 10.61
N SER A 486 -5.74 11.42 9.35
CA SER A 486 -6.35 12.66 8.84
C SER A 486 -7.67 13.01 9.50
N LEU A 487 -8.04 14.30 9.47
CA LEU A 487 -9.29 14.80 10.08
C LEU A 487 -10.53 14.09 9.51
N ALA A 488 -10.53 13.80 8.20
CA ALA A 488 -11.62 13.14 7.50
C ALA A 488 -11.80 11.69 7.96
N ARG A 489 -10.71 11.01 8.36
CA ARG A 489 -10.75 9.67 8.93
C ARG A 489 -11.13 9.64 10.42
N ARG A 490 -10.70 10.63 11.21
CA ARG A 490 -11.03 10.74 12.65
C ARG A 490 -12.51 10.97 12.90
N PHE A 491 -13.11 11.92 12.17
CA PHE A 491 -14.46 12.39 12.46
C PHE A 491 -15.53 11.28 12.45
N PRO A 492 -15.61 10.39 11.43
CA PRO A 492 -16.61 9.33 11.37
C PRO A 492 -16.51 8.35 12.56
N VAL A 493 -15.29 7.96 12.94
CA VAL A 493 -15.06 7.03 14.06
C VAL A 493 -15.51 7.64 15.38
N LEU A 494 -15.11 8.89 15.66
CA LEU A 494 -15.56 9.60 16.85
C LEU A 494 -17.07 9.83 16.85
N LEU A 495 -17.65 10.07 15.68
CA LEU A 495 -19.09 10.19 15.52
C LEU A 495 -19.83 8.89 15.83
N LEU A 496 -19.32 7.74 15.38
CA LEU A 496 -19.85 6.43 15.73
C LEU A 496 -19.87 6.22 17.24
N LEU A 497 -18.76 6.53 17.94
CA LEU A 497 -18.67 6.42 19.39
C LEU A 497 -19.67 7.34 20.11
N LEU A 498 -19.79 8.60 19.66
CA LEU A 498 -20.76 9.56 20.21
C LEU A 498 -22.20 9.07 19.99
N CYS A 499 -22.53 8.61 18.79
CA CYS A 499 -23.84 8.08 18.43
C CYS A 499 -24.20 6.84 19.26
N LEU A 500 -23.25 5.91 19.40
CA LEU A 500 -23.40 4.70 20.20
C LEU A 500 -23.64 5.03 21.68
N GLY A 501 -22.78 5.86 22.27
CA GLY A 501 -22.89 6.29 23.66
C GLY A 501 -24.19 7.04 23.94
N THR A 502 -24.59 7.95 23.06
CA THR A 502 -25.84 8.70 23.19
C THR A 502 -27.06 7.78 23.14
N CYS A 503 -27.11 6.87 22.17
CA CYS A 503 -28.20 5.89 22.05
C CYS A 503 -28.27 4.97 23.27
N LEU A 504 -27.12 4.51 23.79
CA LEU A 504 -27.04 3.67 24.98
C LEU A 504 -27.56 4.40 26.23
N VAL A 505 -27.11 5.63 26.47
CA VAL A 505 -27.55 6.44 27.62
C VAL A 505 -29.06 6.68 27.60
N VAL A 506 -29.62 7.04 26.44
CA VAL A 506 -31.07 7.26 26.30
C VAL A 506 -31.84 5.96 26.53
N LEU A 507 -31.36 4.85 25.97
CA LEU A 507 -31.98 3.54 26.11
C LEU A 507 -31.95 3.03 27.55
N LEU A 508 -30.83 3.16 28.27
CA LEU A 508 -30.70 2.73 29.67
C LEU A 508 -31.54 3.61 30.60
N ARG A 509 -31.54 4.93 30.39
CA ARG A 509 -32.27 5.88 31.25
C ARG A 509 -33.78 5.82 31.08
N ARG A 510 -34.28 5.62 29.86
CA ARG A 510 -35.73 5.68 29.54
C ARG A 510 -36.34 4.32 29.18
N GLY A 511 -35.54 3.25 29.16
CA GLY A 511 -35.94 1.91 28.74
C GLY A 511 -36.22 1.74 27.25
N SER A 512 -36.42 2.85 26.51
CA SER A 512 -36.70 2.90 25.07
C SER A 512 -36.33 4.27 24.47
N ILE A 513 -36.15 4.32 23.16
CA ILE A 513 -36.05 5.58 22.39
C ILE A 513 -37.44 5.88 21.82
N PRO A 514 -38.17 6.91 22.31
CA PRO A 514 -39.51 7.22 21.84
C PRO A 514 -39.58 7.40 20.32
N GLY A 515 -40.54 6.75 19.67
CA GLY A 515 -40.70 6.75 18.21
C GLY A 515 -39.89 5.69 17.46
N ALA A 516 -38.91 5.05 18.11
CA ALA A 516 -38.17 3.93 17.58
C ALA A 516 -38.66 2.58 18.16
N GLY A 517 -38.61 1.53 17.36
CA GLY A 517 -38.90 0.16 17.74
C GLY A 517 -37.84 -0.38 18.68
N LEU A 518 -38.25 -0.75 19.90
CA LEU A 518 -37.33 -1.16 20.96
C LEU A 518 -36.43 -2.35 20.59
N GLY A 519 -37.03 -3.40 20.00
CA GLY A 519 -36.30 -4.62 19.64
C GLY A 519 -35.19 -4.36 18.61
N PRO A 520 -35.52 -3.84 17.42
CA PRO A 520 -34.52 -3.50 16.39
C PRO A 520 -33.46 -2.51 16.87
N SER A 521 -33.85 -1.49 17.65
CA SER A 521 -32.91 -0.50 18.18
C SER A 521 -31.88 -1.13 19.13
N ARG A 522 -32.31 -2.01 20.04
CA ARG A 522 -31.41 -2.77 20.93
C ARG A 522 -30.43 -3.64 20.15
N ARG A 523 -30.90 -4.29 19.08
CA ARG A 523 -30.04 -5.14 18.25
C ARG A 523 -29.05 -4.33 17.43
N LEU A 524 -29.46 -3.22 16.82
CA LEU A 524 -28.53 -2.31 16.12
C LEU A 524 -27.43 -1.78 17.05
N ILE A 525 -27.81 -1.27 18.23
CA ILE A 525 -26.85 -0.77 19.24
C ILE A 525 -25.91 -1.89 19.70
N GLY A 526 -26.46 -3.07 20.01
CA GLY A 526 -25.67 -4.23 20.42
C GLY A 526 -24.74 -4.73 19.31
N THR A 527 -25.19 -4.72 18.05
CA THR A 527 -24.38 -5.13 16.89
C THR A 527 -23.21 -4.17 16.70
N ALA A 528 -23.43 -2.86 16.76
CA ALA A 528 -22.35 -1.89 16.64
C ALA A 528 -21.33 -2.02 17.79
N ALA A 529 -21.80 -2.14 19.04
CA ALA A 529 -20.93 -2.31 20.20
C ALA A 529 -20.13 -3.62 20.13
N LEU A 530 -20.76 -4.74 19.76
CA LEU A 530 -20.08 -6.02 19.61
C LEU A 530 -19.10 -6.00 18.44
N SER A 531 -19.41 -5.32 17.33
CA SER A 531 -18.50 -5.19 16.19
C SER A 531 -17.20 -4.47 16.56
N LEU A 532 -17.27 -3.44 17.42
CA LEU A 532 -16.08 -2.77 17.98
C LEU A 532 -15.25 -3.68 18.89
N ALA A 533 -15.86 -4.70 19.53
CA ALA A 533 -15.11 -5.70 20.29
C ALA A 533 -14.53 -6.80 19.38
N LEU A 534 -15.25 -7.19 18.33
CA LEU A 534 -14.82 -8.23 17.40
C LEU A 534 -13.64 -7.78 16.53
N ILE A 535 -13.55 -6.50 16.16
CA ILE A 535 -12.40 -5.99 15.40
C ILE A 535 -11.09 -6.09 16.19
N ALA A 536 -11.15 -6.13 17.54
CA ALA A 536 -9.97 -6.40 18.37
C ALA A 536 -9.35 -7.79 18.11
N LEU A 537 -10.08 -8.73 17.50
CA LEU A 537 -9.57 -10.05 17.14
C LEU A 537 -8.86 -10.08 15.78
N THR A 538 -8.83 -8.97 15.04
CA THR A 538 -8.12 -8.90 13.75
C THR A 538 -6.60 -8.86 13.98
N PRO A 539 -5.78 -9.58 13.20
CA PRO A 539 -4.33 -9.61 13.39
C PRO A 539 -3.67 -8.25 13.09
N THR A 540 -4.21 -7.47 12.15
CA THR A 540 -3.70 -6.13 11.81
C THR A 540 -4.54 -5.01 12.42
N LYS A 541 -3.86 -3.96 12.92
CA LYS A 541 -4.47 -2.87 13.72
C LYS A 541 -4.56 -1.53 13.00
N TRP A 542 -4.82 -1.57 11.70
CA TRP A 542 -4.86 -0.34 10.89
C TRP A 542 -6.15 0.47 10.99
N THR A 543 -6.06 1.77 10.70
CA THR A 543 -7.19 2.71 10.78
C THR A 543 -8.21 2.49 9.67
N HIS A 544 -7.78 2.07 8.49
CA HIS A 544 -8.64 1.87 7.33
C HIS A 544 -9.76 0.82 7.55
N HIS A 545 -9.58 -0.12 8.48
CA HIS A 545 -10.63 -1.07 8.88
C HIS A 545 -11.92 -0.40 9.40
N PHE A 546 -11.87 0.86 9.84
CA PHE A 546 -13.06 1.60 10.26
C PHE A 546 -14.05 1.85 9.11
N GLY A 547 -13.63 1.73 7.85
CA GLY A 547 -14.51 1.78 6.68
C GLY A 547 -15.65 0.74 6.71
N ALA A 548 -15.41 -0.42 7.35
CA ALA A 548 -16.40 -1.47 7.54
C ALA A 548 -17.63 -1.02 8.37
N PHE A 549 -17.49 0.04 9.17
CA PHE A 549 -18.55 0.56 10.02
C PHE A 549 -19.47 1.56 9.31
N ALA A 550 -19.21 1.94 8.05
CA ALA A 550 -19.98 2.97 7.33
C ALA A 550 -21.50 2.75 7.39
N SER A 551 -21.94 1.52 7.12
CA SER A 551 -23.35 1.15 7.13
C SER A 551 -23.98 1.18 8.54
N LEU A 552 -23.24 0.71 9.55
CA LEU A 552 -23.71 0.68 10.94
C LEU A 552 -23.74 2.08 11.56
N GLY A 553 -22.70 2.88 11.29
CA GLY A 553 -22.57 4.27 11.73
C GLY A 553 -23.70 5.13 11.18
N ALA A 554 -24.03 5.01 9.89
CA ALA A 554 -25.15 5.72 9.28
C ALA A 554 -26.51 5.36 9.90
N ALA A 555 -26.76 4.07 10.16
CA ALA A 555 -27.98 3.61 10.82
C ALA A 555 -28.09 4.11 12.27
N LEU A 556 -26.96 4.12 13.00
CA LEU A 556 -26.89 4.70 14.34
C LEU A 556 -27.11 6.21 14.34
N ALA A 557 -26.52 6.95 13.39
CA ALA A 557 -26.71 8.38 13.25
C ALA A 557 -28.19 8.75 13.06
N ALA A 558 -28.93 7.98 12.26
CA ALA A 558 -30.38 8.13 12.12
C ALA A 558 -31.11 7.98 13.47
N LEU A 559 -30.75 6.95 14.25
CA LEU A 559 -31.35 6.68 15.56
C LEU A 559 -30.99 7.76 16.59
N THR A 560 -29.73 8.21 16.60
CA THR A 560 -29.25 9.30 17.45
C THR A 560 -29.95 10.61 17.12
N ALA A 561 -30.09 10.97 15.84
CA ALA A 561 -30.80 12.17 15.40
C ALA A 561 -32.26 12.19 15.86
N LEU A 562 -32.92 11.03 15.88
CA LEU A 562 -34.25 10.91 16.47
C LEU A 562 -34.21 11.08 18.00
N ALA A 563 -33.28 10.39 18.66
CA ALA A 563 -33.12 10.43 20.12
C ALA A 563 -32.81 11.85 20.65
N THR A 564 -32.08 12.65 19.88
CA THR A 564 -31.68 14.03 20.21
C THR A 564 -32.60 15.10 19.65
N SER A 565 -33.62 14.71 18.87
CA SER A 565 -34.60 15.63 18.33
C SER A 565 -35.37 16.37 19.44
N THR A 566 -35.84 17.57 19.14
CA THR A 566 -36.65 18.40 20.06
C THR A 566 -37.96 17.72 20.50
N VAL A 567 -38.41 16.72 19.74
CA VAL A 567 -39.60 15.90 20.04
C VAL A 567 -39.31 14.89 21.17
N VAL A 568 -38.11 14.31 21.19
CA VAL A 568 -37.68 13.28 22.15
C VAL A 568 -36.91 13.87 23.33
N LEU A 569 -35.93 14.72 23.06
CA LEU A 569 -35.16 15.48 24.04
C LEU A 569 -35.72 16.89 24.20
N ARG A 570 -36.77 16.99 25.02
CA ARG A 570 -37.49 18.25 25.31
C ARG A 570 -36.67 19.28 26.12
N SER A 571 -35.69 18.81 26.90
CA SER A 571 -34.86 19.67 27.76
C SER A 571 -33.82 20.42 26.91
N ALA A 572 -33.76 21.74 27.04
CA ALA A 572 -32.74 22.57 26.40
C ALA A 572 -31.32 22.18 26.85
N ARG A 573 -31.12 21.96 28.16
CA ARG A 573 -29.87 21.46 28.76
C ARG A 573 -29.29 20.27 28.00
N ASN A 574 -30.07 19.21 27.82
CA ASN A 574 -29.57 17.98 27.19
C ASN A 574 -29.22 18.18 25.70
N ARG A 575 -29.90 19.09 25.00
CA ARG A 575 -29.59 19.42 23.61
C ARG A 575 -28.26 20.17 23.50
N TRP A 576 -28.00 21.09 24.42
CA TRP A 576 -26.72 21.79 24.52
C TRP A 576 -25.57 20.84 24.88
N TRP A 577 -25.76 19.92 25.83
CA TRP A 577 -24.75 18.89 26.13
C TRP A 577 -24.43 17.99 24.92
N PHE A 578 -25.43 17.62 24.13
CA PHE A 578 -25.18 16.87 22.89
C PHE A 578 -24.39 17.69 21.87
N LEU A 579 -24.72 18.98 21.71
CA LEU A 579 -23.96 19.89 20.85
C LEU A 579 -22.51 20.05 21.33
N THR A 580 -22.28 20.18 22.63
CA THR A 580 -20.94 20.17 23.23
C THR A 580 -20.18 18.92 22.84
N GLY A 581 -20.78 17.73 23.01
CA GLY A 581 -20.13 16.46 22.62
C GLY A 581 -19.78 16.41 21.13
N LEU A 582 -20.69 16.90 20.27
CA LEU A 582 -20.46 16.97 18.82
C LEU A 582 -19.34 17.95 18.45
N LEU A 583 -19.26 19.11 19.11
CA LEU A 583 -18.19 20.09 18.90
C LEU A 583 -16.84 19.60 19.45
N LEU A 584 -16.83 18.84 20.54
CA LEU A 584 -15.61 18.24 21.09
C LEU A 584 -15.01 17.20 20.14
N ILE A 585 -15.82 16.28 19.61
CA ILE A 585 -15.31 15.31 18.62
C ILE A 585 -14.86 15.99 17.34
N LEU A 586 -15.51 17.10 16.95
CA LEU A 586 -15.11 17.90 15.80
C LEU A 586 -13.76 18.59 16.07
N ALA A 587 -13.59 19.21 17.25
CA ALA A 587 -12.32 19.81 17.65
C ALA A 587 -11.19 18.78 17.65
N LEU A 588 -11.45 17.57 18.14
CA LEU A 588 -10.51 16.46 18.19
C LEU A 588 -10.18 15.90 16.80
N ALA A 589 -11.12 15.91 15.86
CA ALA A 589 -10.84 15.57 14.46
C ALA A 589 -9.93 16.62 13.80
N PHE A 590 -10.18 17.91 14.05
CA PHE A 590 -9.42 19.04 13.50
C PHE A 590 -8.03 19.24 14.11
N THR A 591 -7.57 18.34 14.99
CA THR A 591 -6.15 18.27 15.37
C THR A 591 -5.32 17.45 14.39
N GLY A 592 -5.95 16.70 13.48
CA GLY A 592 -5.26 16.00 12.39
C GLY A 592 -5.12 16.88 11.14
N PRO A 593 -4.20 16.52 10.23
CA PRO A 593 -4.08 17.19 8.95
C PRO A 593 -5.26 16.90 8.03
N ASN A 594 -5.41 17.71 6.98
CA ASN A 594 -6.36 17.48 5.89
C ASN A 594 -5.68 16.73 4.74
N ALA A 595 -5.21 15.51 5.02
CA ALA A 595 -4.35 14.73 4.14
C ALA A 595 -5.08 13.52 3.53
N PRO A 596 -5.42 13.57 2.22
CA PRO A 596 -5.60 12.37 1.42
C PRO A 596 -4.28 11.60 1.25
N TRP A 597 -4.34 10.38 0.73
CA TRP A 597 -3.15 9.54 0.54
C TRP A 597 -2.35 9.89 -0.73
N TYR A 598 -1.01 9.88 -0.61
CA TYR A 598 -0.03 10.01 -1.71
C TYR A 598 -0.40 11.17 -2.66
N VAL A 599 -0.38 10.97 -3.98
CA VAL A 599 -0.66 12.01 -4.99
C VAL A 599 -2.03 12.68 -4.88
N SER A 600 -2.97 12.13 -4.09
CA SER A 600 -4.26 12.77 -3.85
C SER A 600 -4.15 14.01 -2.96
N GLN A 601 -3.01 14.23 -2.30
CA GLN A 601 -2.75 15.38 -1.44
C GLN A 601 -2.28 16.63 -2.21
N PHE A 602 -1.90 16.48 -3.49
CA PHE A 602 -1.38 17.60 -4.29
C PHE A 602 -2.41 18.72 -4.42
N GLY A 603 -2.01 19.93 -4.00
CA GLY A 603 -2.86 21.13 -4.00
C GLY A 603 -3.91 21.18 -2.88
N VAL A 604 -3.95 20.19 -1.98
CA VAL A 604 -4.90 20.16 -0.85
C VAL A 604 -4.44 21.12 0.25
N PRO A 605 -5.28 22.07 0.69
CA PRO A 605 -4.90 22.95 1.79
C PRO A 605 -4.78 22.19 3.11
N TRP A 606 -3.70 22.48 3.84
CA TRP A 606 -3.36 21.88 5.14
C TRP A 606 -3.20 20.36 5.06
N PHE A 607 -2.61 19.84 3.99
CA PHE A 607 -2.28 18.41 3.90
C PHE A 607 -1.16 18.02 4.87
N ASP A 608 -0.24 18.94 5.15
CA ASP A 608 0.96 18.77 5.99
C ASP A 608 0.71 19.10 7.47
N ARG A 609 -0.40 19.75 7.80
CA ARG A 609 -0.64 20.31 9.14
C ARG A 609 -2.11 20.43 9.50
N PRO A 610 -2.46 20.63 10.78
CA PRO A 610 -3.85 20.87 11.17
C PRO A 610 -4.41 22.18 10.59
N PRO A 611 -5.70 22.24 10.21
CA PRO A 611 -6.30 23.45 9.64
C PRO A 611 -6.22 24.70 10.53
N LEU A 612 -5.97 25.85 9.91
CA LEU A 612 -5.87 27.16 10.57
C LEU A 612 -7.00 28.10 10.13
N LEU A 613 -7.56 28.85 11.08
CA LEU A 613 -8.55 29.90 10.88
C LEU A 613 -8.00 31.22 11.44
N PHE A 614 -7.74 32.20 10.57
CA PHE A 614 -7.18 33.50 10.96
C PHE A 614 -5.89 33.40 11.80
N GLY A 615 -5.02 32.42 11.50
CA GLY A 615 -3.79 32.16 12.25
C GLY A 615 -3.94 31.29 13.50
N PHE A 616 -5.16 31.01 13.95
CA PHE A 616 -5.43 30.10 15.08
C PHE A 616 -5.76 28.69 14.59
N LYS A 617 -5.38 27.66 15.35
CA LYS A 617 -5.80 26.28 15.05
C LYS A 617 -7.32 26.18 15.07
N ALA A 618 -7.92 25.60 14.03
CA ALA A 618 -9.37 25.41 13.94
C ALA A 618 -9.91 24.58 15.12
N SER A 619 -9.13 23.62 15.60
CA SER A 619 -9.41 22.85 16.81
C SER A 619 -9.57 23.73 18.07
N THR A 620 -8.78 24.80 18.20
CA THR A 620 -8.90 25.78 19.29
C THR A 620 -10.21 26.56 19.20
N VAL A 621 -10.61 27.00 18.01
CA VAL A 621 -11.90 27.69 17.82
C VAL A 621 -13.07 26.76 18.18
N LEU A 622 -12.99 25.50 17.76
CA LEU A 622 -14.01 24.49 18.01
C LEU A 622 -14.11 24.10 19.49
N ILE A 623 -12.99 23.97 20.20
CA ILE A 623 -13.01 23.65 21.64
C ILE A 623 -13.54 24.84 22.45
N THR A 624 -13.23 26.09 22.06
CA THR A 624 -13.83 27.28 22.66
C THR A 624 -15.35 27.31 22.43
N ALA A 625 -15.81 27.01 21.21
CA ALA A 625 -17.24 26.89 20.92
C ALA A 625 -17.91 25.77 21.74
N ALA A 626 -17.23 24.63 21.93
CA ALA A 626 -17.70 23.54 22.78
C ALA A 626 -17.81 23.97 24.25
N ALA A 627 -16.84 24.73 24.77
CA ALA A 627 -16.85 25.28 26.12
C ALA A 627 -18.00 26.28 26.33
N ILE A 628 -18.28 27.15 25.34
CA ILE A 628 -19.43 28.06 25.36
C ILE A 628 -20.74 27.26 25.37
N ALA A 629 -20.88 26.25 24.49
CA ALA A 629 -22.05 25.37 24.47
C ALA A 629 -22.25 24.64 25.80
N ALA A 630 -21.15 24.20 26.44
CA ALA A 630 -21.17 23.56 27.76
C ALA A 630 -21.62 24.54 28.85
N LEU A 631 -21.11 25.78 28.82
CA LEU A 631 -21.52 26.83 29.75
C LEU A 631 -23.02 27.13 29.61
N ILE A 632 -23.53 27.22 28.38
CA ILE A 632 -24.97 27.37 28.14
C ILE A 632 -25.74 26.15 28.69
N ALA A 633 -25.22 24.94 28.50
CA ALA A 633 -25.83 23.73 29.08
C ALA A 633 -25.89 23.79 30.62
N VAL A 634 -24.84 24.30 31.27
CA VAL A 634 -24.79 24.52 32.73
C VAL A 634 -25.78 25.59 33.16
N VAL A 635 -25.86 26.74 32.47
CA VAL A 635 -26.82 27.80 32.76
C VAL A 635 -28.26 27.29 32.62
N GLU A 636 -28.56 26.56 31.55
CA GLU A 636 -29.88 25.92 31.35
C GLU A 636 -30.16 24.82 32.39
N ASN A 637 -29.12 24.20 32.97
CA ASN A 637 -29.27 23.29 34.10
C ASN A 637 -29.61 24.04 35.40
N LEU A 638 -28.96 25.18 35.66
CA LEU A 638 -29.23 26.01 36.83
C LEU A 638 -30.61 26.67 36.77
N ARG A 639 -31.09 27.01 35.56
CA ARG A 639 -32.47 27.51 35.32
C ARG A 639 -33.54 26.43 35.47
N HIS A 640 -33.16 25.16 35.57
CA HIS A 640 -34.11 24.06 35.64
C HIS A 640 -34.51 23.77 37.09
N GLU A 641 -35.75 24.12 37.47
CA GLU A 641 -36.30 23.73 38.76
C GLU A 641 -36.59 22.21 38.83
N PRO A 642 -36.03 21.47 39.81
CA PRO A 642 -36.32 20.05 39.98
C PRO A 642 -37.82 19.83 40.27
N GLY A 643 -38.52 19.10 39.40
CA GLY A 643 -39.94 18.75 39.58
C GLY A 643 -40.95 19.74 38.99
N GLY A 644 -40.51 20.85 38.37
CA GLY A 644 -41.41 21.78 37.69
C GLY A 644 -42.06 21.17 36.43
N PRO A 645 -43.32 21.53 36.11
CA PRO A 645 -43.94 21.10 34.85
C PRO A 645 -43.10 21.59 33.65
N PRO A 646 -43.04 20.83 32.54
CA PRO A 646 -42.32 21.30 31.36
C PRO A 646 -42.84 22.68 30.96
N PRO A 647 -41.97 23.66 30.62
CA PRO A 647 -42.41 25.01 30.33
C PRO A 647 -43.50 24.98 29.25
N PRO A 648 -44.64 25.65 29.45
CA PRO A 648 -45.69 25.71 28.45
C PRO A 648 -45.13 26.40 27.20
N ARG A 649 -45.54 25.91 26.01
CA ARG A 649 -45.16 26.50 24.72
C ARG A 649 -45.48 28.00 24.75
N PRO A 650 -44.50 28.94 24.58
CA PRO A 650 -44.84 30.17 23.91
C PRO A 650 -45.18 29.76 22.47
N GLY A 651 -46.41 29.97 22.03
CA GLY A 651 -46.79 29.72 20.64
C GLY A 651 -46.10 30.75 19.75
N PRO A 652 -45.10 30.39 18.92
CA PRO A 652 -44.57 31.33 17.96
C PRO A 652 -45.40 31.22 16.66
N PRO A 653 -45.44 32.27 15.84
CA PRO A 653 -46.20 32.25 14.57
C PRO A 653 -45.80 31.04 13.70
N ALA A 654 -46.76 30.52 12.92
CA ALA A 654 -46.63 29.29 12.13
C ALA A 654 -45.35 29.26 11.25
N ASP A 655 -44.91 30.44 10.79
CA ASP A 655 -43.72 30.62 9.96
C ASP A 655 -42.40 30.40 10.72
N TRP A 656 -42.33 30.74 12.01
CA TRP A 656 -41.16 30.45 12.85
C TRP A 656 -41.07 28.96 13.20
N ARG A 657 -42.20 28.26 13.39
CA ARG A 657 -42.14 26.80 13.62
C ARG A 657 -41.66 26.06 12.38
N GLN A 658 -42.16 26.45 11.20
CA GLN A 658 -41.66 25.88 9.95
C GLN A 658 -40.22 26.30 9.68
N ARG A 659 -39.82 27.55 9.94
CA ARG A 659 -38.41 27.99 9.85
C ARG A 659 -37.53 27.31 10.88
N ALA A 660 -37.84 27.27 12.17
CA ALA A 660 -37.03 26.61 13.19
C ALA A 660 -37.01 25.07 13.08
N LEU A 661 -37.97 24.44 12.39
CA LEU A 661 -37.91 23.02 12.01
C LEU A 661 -37.19 22.80 10.66
N ARG A 662 -37.12 23.81 9.78
CA ARG A 662 -36.35 23.81 8.51
C ARG A 662 -34.91 24.29 8.67
N VAL A 663 -34.64 25.16 9.64
CA VAL A 663 -33.36 25.82 9.99
C VAL A 663 -32.77 25.19 11.25
N GLY A 664 -33.61 24.67 12.16
CA GLY A 664 -33.20 23.73 13.22
C GLY A 664 -33.21 22.28 12.72
N SER A 665 -32.71 22.05 11.50
CA SER A 665 -32.20 20.76 11.08
C SER A 665 -31.22 20.25 12.15
N ALA A 666 -31.33 18.98 12.54
CA ALA A 666 -30.55 18.42 13.65
C ALA A 666 -29.06 18.75 13.49
N PRO A 667 -28.38 19.27 14.54
CA PRO A 667 -26.98 19.74 14.47
C PRO A 667 -26.04 18.67 13.90
N LEU A 668 -26.37 17.39 14.15
CA LEU A 668 -25.69 16.25 13.57
C LEU A 668 -25.71 16.24 12.02
N ALA A 669 -26.88 16.40 11.39
CA ALA A 669 -27.01 16.37 9.94
C ALA A 669 -26.30 17.57 9.27
N VAL A 670 -26.37 18.73 9.91
CA VAL A 670 -25.72 19.96 9.41
C VAL A 670 -24.21 19.84 9.46
N ILE A 671 -23.65 19.45 10.62
CA ILE A 671 -22.19 19.33 10.78
C ILE A 671 -21.63 18.24 9.86
N CYS A 672 -22.27 17.07 9.78
CA CYS A 672 -21.83 16.03 8.84
C CYS A 672 -21.93 16.51 7.39
N GLY A 673 -23.02 17.19 7.03
CA GLY A 673 -23.21 17.69 5.66
C GLY A 673 -22.20 18.77 5.27
N LEU A 674 -21.84 19.67 6.20
CA LEU A 674 -20.80 20.68 5.98
C LEU A 674 -19.41 20.05 5.82
N LEU A 675 -19.10 18.99 6.58
CA LEU A 675 -17.84 18.26 6.42
C LEU A 675 -17.75 17.55 5.06
N VAL A 676 -18.80 16.84 4.67
CA VAL A 676 -18.85 16.20 3.34
C VAL A 676 -18.71 17.24 2.23
N LEU A 677 -19.38 18.39 2.36
CA LEU A 677 -19.22 19.48 1.41
C LEU A 677 -17.79 20.03 1.40
N ALA A 678 -17.17 20.19 2.57
CA ALA A 678 -15.79 20.66 2.68
C ALA A 678 -14.79 19.67 2.08
N GLU A 679 -14.98 18.37 2.26
CA GLU A 679 -14.15 17.32 1.63
C GLU A 679 -14.23 17.38 0.10
N VAL A 680 -15.44 17.44 -0.45
CA VAL A 680 -15.66 17.57 -1.91
C VAL A 680 -15.09 18.90 -2.44
N ALA A 681 -15.31 20.00 -1.74
CA ALA A 681 -14.77 21.31 -2.12
C ALA A 681 -13.25 21.36 -2.03
N THR A 682 -12.65 20.65 -1.08
CA THR A 682 -11.19 20.53 -0.94
C THR A 682 -10.59 19.84 -2.15
N MET A 683 -11.16 18.72 -2.60
CA MET A 683 -10.68 18.03 -3.81
C MET A 683 -10.89 18.89 -5.06
N GLY A 684 -12.03 19.57 -5.17
CA GLY A 684 -12.28 20.52 -6.27
C GLY A 684 -11.28 21.68 -6.29
N LYS A 685 -10.91 22.23 -5.12
CA LYS A 685 -9.87 23.25 -5.00
C LYS A 685 -8.50 22.70 -5.38
N ALA A 686 -8.16 21.48 -4.94
CA ALA A 686 -6.89 20.84 -5.26
C ALA A 686 -6.69 20.69 -6.77
N ILE A 687 -7.73 20.23 -7.48
CA ILE A 687 -7.73 20.14 -8.95
C ILE A 687 -7.54 21.53 -9.59
N TYR A 688 -8.19 22.57 -9.08
CA TYR A 688 -8.03 23.93 -9.61
C TYR A 688 -6.65 24.53 -9.32
N ALA A 689 -6.07 24.22 -8.15
CA ALA A 689 -4.74 24.65 -7.77
C ALA A 689 -3.68 23.98 -8.65
N GLN A 690 -3.87 22.69 -8.98
CA GLN A 690 -3.02 21.90 -9.86
C GLN A 690 -3.50 21.89 -11.32
N ARG A 691 -4.11 22.99 -11.80
CA ARG A 691 -4.65 23.03 -13.18
C ARG A 691 -3.57 23.09 -14.27
N ASP A 692 -2.38 23.55 -13.88
CA ASP A 692 -1.21 23.70 -14.74
C ASP A 692 -0.20 22.54 -14.53
N SER A 693 -0.57 21.54 -13.72
CA SER A 693 0.23 20.34 -13.41
C SER A 693 -0.69 19.12 -13.23
N TYR A 694 -0.20 18.06 -12.59
CA TYR A 694 -0.95 16.83 -12.36
C TYR A 694 -1.94 16.94 -11.19
N SER A 695 -3.17 16.49 -11.42
CA SER A 695 -4.05 16.04 -10.34
C SER A 695 -4.80 14.77 -10.77
N LEU A 696 -4.99 13.85 -9.82
CA LEU A 696 -5.71 12.60 -10.07
C LEU A 696 -7.11 12.85 -10.66
N GLY A 697 -7.81 13.88 -10.17
CA GLY A 697 -9.13 14.24 -10.66
C GLY A 697 -9.13 14.70 -12.11
N ALA A 698 -8.15 15.53 -12.53
CA ALA A 698 -8.02 15.97 -13.92
C ALA A 698 -7.64 14.79 -14.84
N ALA A 699 -6.68 13.97 -14.44
CA ALA A 699 -6.28 12.78 -15.19
C ALA A 699 -7.41 11.76 -15.36
N ASN A 700 -8.24 11.58 -14.33
CA ASN A 700 -9.43 10.74 -14.41
C ASN A 700 -10.49 11.31 -15.38
N ILE A 701 -10.68 12.63 -15.42
CA ILE A 701 -11.59 13.29 -16.38
C ILE A 701 -11.07 13.13 -17.80
N GLU A 702 -9.77 13.32 -18.01
CA GLU A 702 -9.11 13.09 -19.29
C GLU A 702 -9.29 11.64 -19.76
N HIS A 703 -9.10 10.66 -18.87
CA HIS A 703 -9.32 9.25 -19.19
C HIS A 703 -10.78 8.95 -19.57
N VAL A 704 -11.77 9.54 -18.91
CA VAL A 704 -13.18 9.34 -19.26
C VAL A 704 -13.51 9.92 -20.65
N THR A 705 -12.74 10.90 -21.13
CA THR A 705 -12.98 11.62 -22.39
C THR A 705 -12.02 11.25 -23.52
N GLY A 706 -10.96 10.48 -23.23
CA GLY A 706 -9.88 10.13 -24.16
C GLY A 706 -9.00 8.99 -23.64
N SER A 707 -7.70 9.03 -23.94
CA SER A 707 -6.71 8.06 -23.42
C SER A 707 -5.65 8.79 -22.60
N SER A 708 -5.55 8.46 -21.32
CA SER A 708 -4.55 9.00 -20.40
C SER A 708 -3.81 7.86 -19.69
N CYS A 709 -2.51 8.03 -19.50
CA CYS A 709 -1.67 7.14 -18.66
C CYS A 709 -1.54 7.65 -17.22
N ASN A 710 -2.41 8.58 -16.82
CA ASN A 710 -2.45 9.14 -15.47
C ASN A 710 -1.08 9.72 -15.08
N LEU A 711 -0.57 9.50 -13.86
CA LEU A 711 0.69 10.08 -13.40
C LEU A 711 1.86 9.77 -14.34
N SER A 712 1.92 8.57 -14.93
CA SER A 712 2.97 8.22 -15.89
C SER A 712 3.06 9.14 -17.10
N GLY A 713 1.94 9.76 -17.49
CA GLY A 713 1.87 10.70 -18.60
C GLY A 713 2.37 12.11 -18.24
N SER A 714 2.39 12.47 -16.96
CA SER A 714 2.79 13.79 -16.45
C SER A 714 4.19 13.82 -15.86
N VAL A 715 4.79 12.65 -15.61
CA VAL A 715 6.19 12.55 -15.19
C VAL A 715 7.10 12.60 -16.42
N MET A 716 8.11 13.44 -16.34
CA MET A 716 9.15 13.64 -17.35
C MET A 716 10.47 13.11 -16.81
N ALA A 717 11.22 12.38 -17.62
CA ALA A 717 12.53 11.84 -17.28
C ALA A 717 13.64 12.54 -18.09
N GLU A 718 14.77 12.77 -17.45
CA GLU A 718 16.01 13.26 -18.06
C GLU A 718 16.94 12.07 -18.33
N ARG A 719 17.41 11.93 -19.57
CA ARG A 719 18.28 10.80 -19.97
C ARG A 719 19.69 10.93 -19.44
N ASP A 720 20.29 12.10 -19.63
CA ASP A 720 21.65 12.43 -19.23
C ASP A 720 21.70 13.89 -18.80
N ARG A 721 22.17 14.12 -17.56
CA ARG A 721 22.33 15.46 -16.98
C ARG A 721 23.27 16.34 -17.82
N ALA A 722 24.26 15.75 -18.49
CA ALA A 722 25.24 16.47 -19.30
C ALA A 722 24.66 16.98 -20.64
N GLU A 723 23.53 16.44 -21.12
CA GLU A 723 22.86 16.93 -22.32
C GLU A 723 22.16 18.28 -22.10
N GLY A 724 21.70 18.55 -20.87
CA GLY A 724 21.12 19.83 -20.49
C GLY A 724 22.14 20.96 -20.24
N ALA A 725 23.43 20.70 -20.41
CA ALA A 725 24.49 21.67 -20.15
C ALA A 725 24.43 22.85 -21.15
N MET A 726 24.37 24.07 -20.63
CA MET A 726 24.27 25.29 -21.44
C MET A 726 25.66 25.72 -21.97
N PRO A 727 25.75 26.29 -23.19
CA PRO A 727 27.02 26.73 -23.75
C PRO A 727 27.51 28.01 -23.08
N ALA A 728 28.84 28.16 -22.93
CA ALA A 728 29.45 29.36 -22.37
C ALA A 728 29.39 30.54 -23.36
N VAL A 729 29.13 31.74 -22.82
CA VAL A 729 29.04 32.98 -23.59
C VAL A 729 30.33 33.79 -23.41
N PRO A 730 31.01 34.21 -24.49
CA PRO A 730 32.15 35.11 -24.39
C PRO A 730 31.72 36.51 -23.93
N VAL A 731 32.33 37.01 -22.86
CA VAL A 731 31.96 38.29 -22.23
C VAL A 731 33.09 39.31 -22.14
N ILE A 732 32.73 40.59 -22.01
CA ILE A 732 33.65 41.70 -21.74
C ILE A 732 33.22 42.52 -20.52
N GLY A 733 34.20 43.15 -19.86
CA GLY A 733 34.02 43.96 -18.65
C GLY A 733 34.31 43.17 -17.37
N PHE A 734 35.02 43.78 -16.41
CA PHE A 734 35.50 43.12 -15.20
C PHE A 734 34.38 42.46 -14.36
N ASP A 735 33.22 43.11 -14.28
CA ASP A 735 32.08 42.59 -13.49
C ASP A 735 31.44 41.34 -14.11
N ASN A 736 31.65 41.11 -15.42
CA ASN A 736 31.12 39.96 -16.16
C ASN A 736 32.09 38.78 -16.23
N LEU A 737 33.37 38.98 -15.92
CA LEU A 737 34.36 37.90 -15.95
C LEU A 737 34.11 36.90 -14.80
N PRO A 738 34.35 35.59 -15.04
CA PRO A 738 34.30 34.60 -13.98
C PRO A 738 35.37 34.86 -12.92
N PHE A 739 35.08 34.49 -11.68
CA PHE A 739 35.95 34.68 -10.52
C PHE A 739 35.81 33.47 -9.60
N HIS A 740 36.89 33.06 -8.94
CA HIS A 740 36.82 32.04 -7.90
C HIS A 740 37.92 32.31 -6.88
N ASP A 741 37.55 32.27 -5.62
CA ASP A 741 38.43 32.29 -4.45
C ASP A 741 37.84 31.30 -3.43
N GLY A 742 38.66 30.46 -2.80
CA GLY A 742 38.21 29.36 -1.94
C GLY A 742 37.53 28.18 -2.65
N PHE A 743 36.97 28.37 -3.86
CA PHE A 743 36.30 27.32 -4.61
C PHE A 743 37.20 26.59 -5.62
N GLY A 744 37.25 25.26 -5.53
CA GLY A 744 37.90 24.38 -6.50
C GLY A 744 36.94 23.87 -7.57
N ARG A 745 37.38 23.85 -8.84
CA ARG A 745 36.63 23.23 -9.95
C ARG A 745 36.84 21.72 -9.96
N ASN A 746 35.76 20.95 -10.00
CA ASN A 746 35.69 19.49 -9.94
C ASN A 746 36.46 18.90 -8.75
N ARG A 747 36.56 19.66 -7.65
CA ARG A 747 37.15 19.21 -6.39
C ARG A 747 36.02 18.75 -5.48
N LEU A 748 36.06 17.52 -4.98
CA LEU A 748 35.08 16.99 -4.04
C LEU A 748 35.78 16.51 -2.76
N PRO A 749 35.04 16.32 -1.66
CA PRO A 749 35.58 15.67 -0.47
C PRO A 749 36.07 14.25 -0.80
N PRO A 750 37.16 13.76 -0.16
CA PRO A 750 37.67 12.41 -0.37
C PRO A 750 36.72 11.33 0.19
N THR A 751 36.79 10.12 -0.37
CA THR A 751 35.88 8.98 -0.12
C THR A 751 36.11 8.22 1.19
N SER A 752 37.32 8.19 1.78
CA SER A 752 37.65 7.40 2.99
C SER A 752 39.08 7.71 3.53
N PRO A 753 39.45 7.43 4.81
CA PRO A 753 40.61 8.02 5.52
C PRO A 753 42.03 7.63 5.08
N ALA A 754 42.24 6.89 4.00
CA ALA A 754 43.56 6.34 3.67
C ALA A 754 44.42 7.19 2.72
N GLU A 755 43.88 8.27 2.15
CA GLU A 755 44.61 9.10 1.16
C GLU A 755 44.98 10.50 1.67
N ALA A 756 44.69 10.82 2.93
CA ALA A 756 45.10 12.08 3.56
C ALA A 756 46.34 11.95 4.48
N GLU A 757 46.79 10.74 4.80
CA GLU A 757 47.99 10.50 5.61
C GLU A 757 49.19 10.11 4.73
N ASP A 758 49.64 11.01 3.87
CA ASP A 758 51.02 10.92 3.36
C ASP A 758 51.54 12.27 2.85
N GLU A 759 51.40 13.35 3.63
CA GLU A 759 52.34 14.48 3.52
C GLU A 759 52.48 15.28 4.84
N SER A 760 53.66 15.13 5.44
CA SER A 760 54.27 15.93 6.52
C SER A 760 53.93 15.58 7.97
N GLY A 761 54.97 15.19 8.71
CA GLY A 761 54.88 14.79 10.11
C GLY A 761 54.98 15.93 11.13
N THR A 762 55.01 15.51 12.39
CA THR A 762 55.26 16.21 13.67
C THR A 762 54.06 16.81 14.44
N ASP A 763 53.68 16.04 15.47
CA ASP A 763 53.49 16.38 16.89
C ASP A 763 52.27 17.22 17.36
N ASP A 764 51.44 16.50 18.13
CA ASP A 764 50.68 16.86 19.34
C ASP A 764 49.56 17.93 19.35
N SER A 765 48.42 17.47 19.87
CA SER A 765 47.29 18.20 20.47
C SER A 765 46.26 18.93 19.59
N LEU A 766 45.06 18.34 19.45
CA LEU A 766 43.80 18.81 20.05
C LEU A 766 42.64 17.93 19.52
N GLU A 767 41.99 17.21 20.45
CA GLU A 767 40.68 16.58 20.24
C GLU A 767 39.69 17.66 19.76
N GLY A 768 39.19 17.48 18.55
CA GLY A 768 37.95 18.05 18.04
C GLY A 768 37.21 16.93 17.33
N ASP A 769 35.99 16.64 17.78
CA ASP A 769 35.14 15.54 17.34
C ASP A 769 35.22 15.30 15.82
N ARG A 770 35.70 14.11 15.45
CA ARG A 770 35.58 13.57 14.10
C ARG A 770 34.10 13.36 13.80
N ILE A 771 33.72 13.64 12.56
CA ILE A 771 32.43 13.28 11.95
C ILE A 771 32.18 11.79 12.23
N ASP A 772 30.99 11.44 12.71
CA ASP A 772 30.63 10.05 13.05
C ASP A 772 31.01 9.09 11.90
N GLU A 773 31.78 8.06 12.27
CA GLU A 773 32.46 7.09 11.41
C GLU A 773 31.57 5.88 11.01
N GLU A 774 30.24 5.98 11.11
CA GLU A 774 29.36 4.83 10.80
C GLU A 774 28.75 4.91 9.38
N GLU A 775 29.28 3.99 8.55
CA GLU A 775 28.69 3.31 7.38
C GLU A 775 28.90 3.83 5.94
N THR A 776 29.56 2.93 5.17
CA THR A 776 29.58 2.68 3.71
C THR A 776 30.63 3.34 2.79
N GLU A 777 31.14 2.51 1.87
CA GLU A 777 32.02 2.81 0.72
C GLU A 777 31.41 3.80 -0.29
N ASP A 778 30.22 4.35 -0.02
CA ASP A 778 29.40 5.09 -0.97
C ASP A 778 28.88 6.41 -0.35
N ASN A 779 29.79 7.27 0.08
CA ASN A 779 29.42 8.60 0.56
C ASN A 779 28.86 9.41 -0.63
N PRO A 780 27.54 9.74 -0.67
CA PRO A 780 26.92 10.38 -1.83
C PRO A 780 27.49 11.77 -2.09
N VAL A 781 28.22 12.38 -1.16
CA VAL A 781 28.89 13.67 -1.36
C VAL A 781 30.10 13.56 -2.30
N THR A 782 30.84 12.45 -2.23
CA THR A 782 32.17 12.30 -2.80
C THR A 782 32.14 11.79 -4.23
N ALA A 783 31.10 11.02 -4.59
CA ALA A 783 30.77 10.62 -5.95
C ALA A 783 29.51 11.38 -6.42
N PRO A 784 29.63 12.36 -7.34
CA PRO A 784 28.48 13.09 -7.82
C PRO A 784 27.64 12.21 -8.77
N PRO A 785 26.31 12.42 -8.83
CA PRO A 785 25.45 11.69 -9.74
C PRO A 785 25.99 11.67 -11.18
N PRO A 786 25.81 10.56 -11.93
CA PRO A 786 26.30 10.45 -13.30
C PRO A 786 25.87 11.63 -14.17
N GLY A 787 26.82 12.15 -14.95
CA GLY A 787 26.66 13.33 -15.80
C GLY A 787 27.04 14.66 -15.13
N LEU A 788 27.27 14.70 -13.81
CA LEU A 788 27.82 15.86 -13.12
C LEU A 788 29.36 15.81 -13.09
N GLY A 789 29.99 16.98 -13.23
CA GLY A 789 31.45 17.12 -13.28
C GLY A 789 32.03 17.11 -14.70
N GLY A 790 33.36 17.12 -14.78
CA GLY A 790 34.08 17.18 -16.05
C GLY A 790 34.02 18.55 -16.74
N ASP A 791 34.09 18.56 -18.08
CA ASP A 791 34.14 19.79 -18.88
C ASP A 791 32.77 20.28 -19.35
N ARG A 792 31.81 19.38 -19.52
CA ARG A 792 30.46 19.73 -20.00
C ARG A 792 29.63 20.40 -18.91
N LEU A 793 29.64 19.84 -17.70
CA LEU A 793 28.85 20.33 -16.57
C LEU A 793 29.71 20.37 -15.29
N PRO A 794 30.67 21.30 -15.22
CA PRO A 794 31.64 21.33 -14.12
C PRO A 794 30.98 21.60 -12.77
N VAL A 795 31.60 21.04 -11.74
CA VAL A 795 31.24 21.25 -10.33
C VAL A 795 32.20 22.26 -9.70
N TRP A 796 31.68 23.08 -8.79
CA TRP A 796 32.45 24.01 -7.96
C TRP A 796 32.24 23.64 -6.50
N SER A 797 33.30 23.57 -5.71
CA SER A 797 33.23 23.19 -4.30
C SER A 797 34.11 24.08 -3.43
N SER A 798 33.57 24.50 -2.29
CA SER A 798 34.30 25.21 -1.24
C SER A 798 35.06 24.27 -0.30
N TYR A 799 34.84 22.95 -0.42
CA TYR A 799 35.49 21.98 0.46
C TYR A 799 37.03 22.04 0.32
N SER A 800 37.70 22.17 1.46
CA SER A 800 39.15 22.23 1.58
C SER A 800 39.62 21.36 2.75
N PRO A 801 40.51 20.38 2.54
CA PRO A 801 41.10 19.61 3.64
C PRO A 801 42.05 20.46 4.50
N ASP A 802 42.69 21.48 3.91
CA ASP A 802 43.79 22.24 4.52
C ASP A 802 43.38 23.60 5.13
N GLY A 803 42.08 23.90 5.24
CA GLY A 803 41.60 25.21 5.70
C GLY A 803 40.08 25.33 5.75
N PRO A 804 39.52 26.46 6.23
CA PRO A 804 38.09 26.59 6.52
C PRO A 804 37.17 26.62 5.28
N GLY A 805 37.69 26.43 4.06
CA GLY A 805 36.89 26.34 2.83
C GLY A 805 36.19 27.63 2.38
N THR A 806 36.31 28.74 3.11
CA THR A 806 35.55 29.97 2.81
C THR A 806 36.02 30.69 1.53
N GLY A 807 35.08 31.36 0.84
CA GLY A 807 35.36 32.08 -0.40
C GLY A 807 34.13 32.52 -1.18
N GLU A 808 34.35 32.92 -2.44
CA GLU A 808 33.29 33.31 -3.37
C GLU A 808 33.62 32.81 -4.78
N VAL A 809 32.61 32.34 -5.50
CA VAL A 809 32.72 31.96 -6.91
C VAL A 809 31.64 32.64 -7.75
N ARG A 810 32.06 33.19 -8.88
CA ARG A 810 31.22 33.68 -9.97
C ARG A 810 31.52 32.85 -11.21
N THR A 811 30.59 31.99 -11.57
CA THR A 811 30.72 31.11 -12.74
C THR A 811 30.71 31.89 -14.06
N PRO A 812 31.19 31.30 -15.17
CA PRO A 812 31.04 31.90 -16.50
C PRO A 812 29.56 32.09 -16.87
N TRP A 813 29.28 33.12 -17.67
CA TRP A 813 27.94 33.29 -18.25
C TRP A 813 27.62 32.17 -19.24
N ARG A 814 26.41 31.63 -19.14
CA ARG A 814 25.85 30.56 -19.96
C ARG A 814 24.66 31.08 -20.75
N GLU A 815 24.45 30.59 -21.97
CA GLU A 815 23.27 30.95 -22.77
C GLU A 815 22.03 30.28 -22.19
N LEU A 816 21.00 31.06 -21.88
CA LEU A 816 19.77 30.55 -21.28
C LEU A 816 18.94 29.81 -22.34
N ASP A 817 18.62 28.55 -22.09
CA ASP A 817 17.78 27.77 -23.01
C ASP A 817 16.34 28.35 -23.05
N PRO A 818 15.78 28.59 -24.25
CA PRO A 818 14.39 29.04 -24.40
C PRO A 818 13.35 28.15 -23.71
N ALA A 819 13.61 26.85 -23.57
CA ALA A 819 12.71 25.92 -22.89
C ALA A 819 12.48 26.31 -21.42
N ALA A 820 13.51 26.83 -20.73
CA ALA A 820 13.38 27.32 -19.36
C ALA A 820 12.60 28.63 -19.28
N ALA A 821 12.87 29.57 -20.20
CA ALA A 821 12.14 30.83 -20.29
C ALA A 821 10.64 30.64 -20.65
N GLU A 822 10.32 29.67 -21.49
CA GLU A 822 8.95 29.31 -21.88
C GLU A 822 8.23 28.46 -20.83
N GLY A 823 8.91 28.00 -19.77
CA GLY A 823 8.36 27.14 -18.74
C GLY A 823 8.13 25.68 -19.16
N ARG A 824 8.76 25.23 -20.26
CA ARG A 824 8.70 23.83 -20.74
C ARG A 824 9.63 22.89 -19.95
N ALA A 825 10.67 23.42 -19.32
CA ALA A 825 11.57 22.71 -18.43
C ALA A 825 12.02 23.65 -17.29
N PRO A 826 12.39 23.14 -16.10
CA PRO A 826 13.01 23.97 -15.07
C PRO A 826 14.48 24.26 -15.40
N MET A 827 15.03 25.33 -14.84
CA MET A 827 16.49 25.46 -14.72
C MET A 827 16.93 24.74 -13.45
N VAL A 828 17.90 23.84 -13.55
CA VAL A 828 18.31 22.97 -12.46
C VAL A 828 19.73 23.28 -12.01
N VAL A 829 19.92 23.33 -10.69
CA VAL A 829 21.22 23.45 -10.04
C VAL A 829 21.37 22.28 -9.06
N ALA A 830 22.28 21.36 -9.36
CA ALA A 830 22.61 20.27 -8.44
C ALA A 830 23.54 20.80 -7.34
N VAL A 831 23.23 20.52 -6.08
CA VAL A 831 23.95 21.03 -4.91
C VAL A 831 24.21 19.88 -3.92
N ALA A 832 25.41 19.83 -3.35
CA ALA A 832 25.78 19.06 -2.18
C ALA A 832 26.27 20.01 -1.06
N GLY A 833 26.30 19.53 0.18
CA GLY A 833 26.54 20.36 1.37
C GLY A 833 25.26 21.09 1.81
N ARG A 834 25.37 22.17 2.58
CA ARG A 834 24.21 22.88 3.15
C ARG A 834 24.07 24.28 2.56
N LEU A 835 22.87 24.64 2.10
CA LEU A 835 22.54 26.02 1.75
C LEU A 835 22.03 26.77 2.97
N GLY A 836 22.49 28.00 3.15
CA GLY A 836 22.12 28.83 4.28
C GLY A 836 22.58 30.27 4.12
N ALA A 837 22.41 31.07 5.16
CA ALA A 837 22.84 32.47 5.14
C ALA A 837 24.37 32.61 5.02
N ALA A 838 25.14 31.63 5.50
CA ALA A 838 26.60 31.58 5.38
C ALA A 838 27.06 30.94 4.06
N THR A 839 26.21 30.15 3.40
CA THR A 839 26.49 29.39 2.18
C THR A 839 25.45 29.66 1.08
N PRO A 840 25.25 30.92 0.65
CA PRO A 840 24.25 31.23 -0.36
C PRO A 840 24.71 30.87 -1.77
N ILE A 841 23.75 30.50 -2.62
CA ILE A 841 23.91 30.43 -4.08
C ILE A 841 22.81 31.29 -4.70
N THR A 842 23.18 32.18 -5.62
CA THR A 842 22.27 33.07 -6.34
C THR A 842 22.48 32.91 -7.85
N ALA A 843 21.41 32.69 -8.58
CA ALA A 843 21.39 32.71 -10.04
C ALA A 843 21.16 34.15 -10.54
N GLN A 844 22.15 34.68 -11.24
CA GLN A 844 22.08 36.00 -11.89
C GLN A 844 21.70 35.84 -13.36
N PHE A 845 20.64 36.51 -13.78
CA PHE A 845 20.14 36.50 -15.15
C PHE A 845 20.47 37.82 -15.84
N GLY A 846 20.92 37.74 -17.09
CA GLY A 846 21.39 38.91 -17.82
C GLY A 846 21.00 38.89 -19.28
N LYS A 847 21.01 40.08 -19.88
CA LYS A 847 20.76 40.32 -21.30
C LYS A 847 22.03 40.81 -22.00
N ARG A 848 22.39 40.22 -23.15
CA ARG A 848 23.46 40.74 -24.01
C ARG A 848 23.11 42.16 -24.50
N SER A 849 24.02 43.10 -24.29
CA SER A 849 23.86 44.49 -24.72
C SER A 849 23.79 44.56 -26.24
N GLU A 850 22.77 45.24 -26.77
CA GLU A 850 22.56 45.37 -28.23
C GLU A 850 23.72 46.11 -28.94
N ARG A 851 24.54 46.86 -28.19
CA ARG A 851 25.61 47.69 -28.73
C ARG A 851 26.88 46.93 -29.06
N ASP A 852 27.26 45.96 -28.23
CA ASP A 852 28.53 45.23 -28.32
C ASP A 852 28.37 43.70 -28.36
N GLY A 853 27.17 43.19 -28.03
CA GLY A 853 26.82 41.76 -28.03
C GLY A 853 27.62 40.90 -27.04
N ARG A 854 28.45 41.51 -26.18
CA ARG A 854 29.39 40.82 -25.28
C ARG A 854 29.37 41.35 -23.86
N ARG A 855 28.87 42.56 -23.64
CA ARG A 855 28.58 43.04 -22.29
C ARG A 855 27.22 42.50 -21.87
N ILE A 856 27.17 41.88 -20.69
CA ILE A 856 25.92 41.44 -20.07
C ILE A 856 25.41 42.55 -19.15
N GLU A 857 24.13 42.87 -19.27
CA GLU A 857 23.37 43.76 -18.39
C GLU A 857 22.48 42.90 -17.50
N LEU A 858 22.60 43.05 -16.17
CA LEU A 858 21.83 42.27 -15.20
C LEU A 858 20.34 42.60 -15.28
N VAL A 859 19.50 41.57 -15.34
CA VAL A 859 18.04 41.66 -15.41
C VAL A 859 17.42 41.33 -14.06
N GLU A 860 17.77 40.17 -13.49
CA GLU A 860 17.16 39.64 -12.27
C GLU A 860 18.17 38.75 -11.52
N GLU A 861 18.02 38.67 -10.20
CA GLU A 861 18.77 37.75 -9.34
C GLU A 861 17.77 36.89 -8.57
N ILE A 862 17.96 35.57 -8.60
CA ILE A 862 17.11 34.61 -7.92
C ILE A 862 17.98 33.75 -7.02
N ASP A 863 17.70 33.76 -5.72
CA ASP A 863 18.38 32.85 -4.79
C ASP A 863 18.01 31.40 -5.10
N VAL A 864 19.02 30.55 -5.23
CA VAL A 864 18.83 29.11 -5.37
C VAL A 864 18.41 28.58 -4.00
N GLY A 865 17.16 28.19 -3.90
CA GLY A 865 16.54 27.71 -2.68
C GLY A 865 15.15 27.15 -2.97
N GLY A 866 14.40 26.82 -1.92
CA GLY A 866 13.11 26.14 -2.03
C GLY A 866 13.20 24.70 -1.54
N SER A 867 12.22 23.88 -1.93
CA SER A 867 12.19 22.45 -1.61
C SER A 867 13.17 21.70 -2.53
N PRO A 868 14.26 21.13 -2.00
CA PRO A 868 15.15 20.27 -2.79
C PRO A 868 14.50 18.92 -3.08
N THR A 869 15.12 18.12 -3.95
CA THR A 869 14.69 16.74 -4.25
C THR A 869 15.03 15.72 -3.17
N ALA A 870 16.00 16.03 -2.30
CA ALA A 870 16.44 15.18 -1.21
C ALA A 870 17.00 16.04 -0.07
N ASP A 871 17.19 15.46 1.11
CA ASP A 871 17.74 16.17 2.26
C ASP A 871 19.28 16.36 2.16
N PRO A 872 19.82 17.47 2.71
CA PRO A 872 21.27 17.68 2.79
C PRO A 872 21.94 16.68 3.76
N PRO A 873 23.24 16.36 3.60
CA PRO A 873 24.23 17.05 2.77
C PRO A 873 24.50 16.43 1.39
N GLY A 874 23.81 15.35 1.00
CA GLY A 874 24.00 14.69 -0.29
C GLY A 874 23.65 15.58 -1.50
N TRP A 875 23.98 15.10 -2.70
CA TRP A 875 23.58 15.76 -3.95
C TRP A 875 22.06 15.79 -4.10
N ARG A 876 21.53 16.97 -4.40
CA ARG A 876 20.11 17.20 -4.64
C ARG A 876 19.92 18.29 -5.68
N ASP A 877 18.83 18.22 -6.43
CA ASP A 877 18.52 19.20 -7.45
C ASP A 877 17.62 20.32 -6.89
N TYR A 878 18.04 21.57 -7.09
CA TYR A 878 17.16 22.74 -6.94
C TYR A 878 16.60 23.12 -8.31
N ARG A 879 15.27 23.19 -8.40
CA ARG A 879 14.54 23.35 -9.66
C ARG A 879 13.88 24.73 -9.70
N LEU A 880 14.42 25.62 -10.52
CA LEU A 880 13.95 26.99 -10.65
C LEU A 880 12.94 27.10 -11.80
N ASN A 881 11.70 27.46 -11.47
CA ASN A 881 10.68 27.80 -12.44
C ASN A 881 10.81 29.27 -12.86
N LEU A 882 11.24 29.52 -14.09
CA LEU A 882 11.39 30.88 -14.60
C LEU A 882 10.09 31.45 -15.19
N ALA A 883 9.06 30.62 -15.40
CA ALA A 883 7.84 31.04 -16.08
C ALA A 883 7.18 32.25 -15.38
N GLY A 884 7.05 33.36 -16.11
CA GLY A 884 6.44 34.59 -15.61
C GLY A 884 7.37 35.51 -14.82
N SER A 885 8.67 35.22 -14.70
CA SER A 885 9.68 36.12 -14.14
C SER A 885 10.20 37.14 -15.16
N ALA A 886 10.99 38.12 -14.70
CA ALA A 886 11.67 39.05 -15.61
C ALA A 886 12.80 38.35 -16.38
N ALA A 887 13.46 37.37 -15.75
CA ALA A 887 14.44 36.50 -16.39
C ALA A 887 13.86 35.79 -17.61
N ALA A 888 12.65 35.22 -17.52
CA ALA A 888 12.00 34.57 -18.67
C ALA A 888 11.63 35.55 -19.80
N ALA A 889 11.34 36.81 -19.48
CA ALA A 889 10.89 37.79 -20.46
C ALA A 889 12.05 38.49 -21.20
N GLU A 890 13.18 38.72 -20.52
CA GLU A 890 14.21 39.65 -21.00
C GLU A 890 15.64 39.09 -21.01
N ALA A 891 15.95 38.04 -20.22
CA ALA A 891 17.30 37.49 -20.14
C ALA A 891 17.58 36.46 -21.24
N ASP A 892 18.83 36.45 -21.72
CA ASP A 892 19.35 35.45 -22.65
C ASP A 892 20.59 34.73 -22.12
N THR A 893 21.03 35.08 -20.91
CA THR A 893 22.18 34.49 -20.24
C THR A 893 21.95 34.32 -18.74
N VAL A 894 22.64 33.35 -18.14
CA VAL A 894 22.61 33.09 -16.69
C VAL A 894 24.02 32.76 -16.17
N ARG A 895 24.31 33.12 -14.93
CA ARG A 895 25.45 32.61 -14.17
C ARG A 895 25.07 32.35 -12.72
N LEU A 896 25.79 31.46 -12.05
CA LEU A 896 25.70 31.26 -10.60
C LEU A 896 26.78 32.06 -9.89
N VAL A 897 26.39 32.65 -8.76
CA VAL A 897 27.26 33.29 -7.77
C VAL A 897 27.05 32.58 -6.45
N ALA A 898 28.10 32.02 -5.87
CA ALA A 898 28.03 31.33 -4.58
C ALA A 898 29.07 31.88 -3.62
N GLY A 899 28.73 31.92 -2.34
CA GLY A 899 29.63 32.29 -1.26
C GLY A 899 29.67 31.20 -0.20
N ASP A 900 30.82 31.05 0.44
CA ASP A 900 30.98 30.25 1.65
C ASP A 900 31.67 31.11 2.71
N ALA A 901 30.96 31.40 3.79
CA ALA A 901 31.44 32.11 4.96
C ALA A 901 31.33 31.24 6.23
N ASP A 902 31.00 29.96 6.11
CA ASP A 902 30.88 29.04 7.23
C ASP A 902 32.25 28.39 7.48
N VAL A 903 32.77 28.57 8.70
CA VAL A 903 34.08 28.05 9.10
C VAL A 903 34.00 26.69 9.79
N THR A 904 32.79 26.12 9.89
CA THR A 904 32.57 24.81 10.50
C THR A 904 32.89 23.68 9.52
N PRO A 905 33.29 22.48 10.02
CA PRO A 905 33.55 21.33 9.15
C PRO A 905 32.35 20.89 8.30
N GLU A 906 31.12 21.18 8.75
CA GLU A 906 29.87 20.86 8.02
C GLU A 906 29.41 22.02 7.11
N GLY A 907 30.11 23.15 7.12
CA GLY A 907 29.73 24.41 6.51
C GLY A 907 30.04 24.54 5.02
N TRP A 908 30.52 23.48 4.36
CA TRP A 908 30.90 23.55 2.95
C TRP A 908 29.69 23.39 2.02
N LEU A 909 29.88 23.78 0.76
CA LEU A 909 28.93 23.53 -0.32
C LEU A 909 29.66 23.12 -1.60
N ALA A 910 29.04 22.25 -2.40
CA ALA A 910 29.42 21.98 -3.78
C ALA A 910 28.21 22.13 -4.68
N PHE A 911 28.40 22.62 -5.90
CA PHE A 911 27.31 22.75 -6.87
C PHE A 911 27.78 22.56 -8.29
N ALA A 912 26.92 21.98 -9.13
CA ALA A 912 27.14 21.92 -10.57
C ALA A 912 26.72 23.24 -11.23
N GLU A 913 27.36 23.58 -12.35
CA GLU A 913 26.87 24.65 -13.21
C GLU A 913 25.41 24.43 -13.65
N PRO A 914 24.65 25.50 -13.96
CA PRO A 914 23.22 25.36 -14.21
C PRO A 914 22.96 24.61 -15.52
N ARG A 915 21.92 23.78 -15.52
CA ARG A 915 21.45 23.03 -16.70
C ARG A 915 19.96 23.23 -16.96
N VAL A 916 19.53 23.00 -18.18
CA VAL A 916 18.12 22.89 -18.56
C VAL A 916 17.90 21.48 -19.11
N PRO A 917 17.21 20.58 -18.37
CA PRO A 917 17.06 19.17 -18.75
C PRO A 917 16.38 18.98 -20.11
N ASP A 918 16.85 18.00 -20.90
CA ASP A 918 16.09 17.48 -22.04
C ASP A 918 15.09 16.44 -21.54
N LEU A 919 13.82 16.84 -21.49
CA LEU A 919 12.75 16.10 -20.83
C LEU A 919 11.97 15.21 -21.81
N VAL A 920 11.88 13.92 -21.51
CA VAL A 920 11.07 12.94 -22.25
C VAL A 920 9.97 12.39 -21.35
N PRO A 921 8.71 12.26 -21.82
CA PRO A 921 7.65 11.65 -21.01
C PRO A 921 8.02 10.23 -20.55
N MET A 922 7.78 9.91 -19.28
CA MET A 922 8.16 8.64 -18.66
C MET A 922 7.57 7.44 -19.40
N THR A 923 6.32 7.55 -19.89
CA THR A 923 5.70 6.50 -20.74
C THR A 923 6.47 6.16 -22.02
N ARG A 924 7.22 7.11 -22.58
CA ARG A 924 8.08 6.89 -23.74
C ARG A 924 9.48 6.44 -23.31
N PHE A 925 9.97 6.96 -22.20
CA PHE A 925 11.29 6.60 -21.66
C PHE A 925 11.34 5.12 -21.27
N VAL A 926 10.42 4.69 -20.40
CA VAL A 926 10.36 3.31 -19.89
C VAL A 926 9.78 2.36 -20.94
N GLY A 927 8.76 2.79 -21.69
CA GLY A 927 7.98 1.92 -22.55
C GLY A 927 6.84 1.22 -21.81
N ARG A 928 5.89 0.61 -22.55
CA ARG A 928 4.68 -0.01 -21.97
C ARG A 928 4.83 -1.50 -21.66
N ASP A 929 5.72 -2.18 -22.37
CA ASP A 929 5.90 -3.64 -22.27
C ASP A 929 7.06 -4.02 -21.32
N THR A 930 7.83 -3.02 -20.90
CA THR A 930 8.97 -3.14 -20.00
C THR A 930 8.52 -3.57 -18.61
N PRO A 931 9.14 -4.59 -18.00
CA PRO A 931 8.83 -5.00 -16.63
C PRO A 931 9.33 -3.93 -15.65
N VAL A 932 8.43 -3.44 -14.81
CA VAL A 932 8.72 -2.44 -13.78
C VAL A 932 8.39 -3.00 -12.41
N PHE A 933 9.29 -2.86 -11.45
CA PHE A 933 8.93 -3.05 -10.05
C PHE A 933 8.27 -1.77 -9.52
N MET A 934 6.93 -1.79 -9.45
CA MET A 934 6.17 -0.70 -8.84
C MET A 934 5.99 -0.96 -7.36
N ASP A 935 6.58 -0.13 -6.50
CA ASP A 935 6.34 -0.18 -5.07
C ASP A 935 4.84 -0.08 -4.74
N TRP A 936 4.42 -0.66 -3.61
CA TRP A 936 3.01 -0.89 -3.38
C TRP A 936 2.10 0.35 -3.35
N PRO A 937 2.54 1.56 -2.95
CA PRO A 937 1.67 2.74 -2.98
C PRO A 937 1.42 3.27 -4.41
N VAL A 938 2.33 3.01 -5.35
CA VAL A 938 2.37 3.76 -6.62
C VAL A 938 1.53 3.12 -7.73
N GLY A 939 1.33 1.80 -7.71
CA GLY A 939 0.74 1.06 -8.83
C GLY A 939 -0.62 1.58 -9.35
N PHE A 940 -1.45 2.17 -8.49
CA PHE A 940 -2.80 2.62 -8.88
C PHE A 940 -2.82 3.85 -9.80
N VAL A 941 -1.76 4.67 -9.77
CA VAL A 941 -1.65 5.88 -10.60
C VAL A 941 -0.76 5.68 -11.84
N HIS A 942 -0.27 4.45 -12.07
CA HIS A 942 0.53 4.07 -13.23
C HIS A 942 -0.14 2.97 -14.07
N PRO A 943 -1.38 3.16 -14.57
CA PRO A 943 -2.15 2.10 -15.24
C PRO A 943 -1.56 1.61 -16.57
N CYS A 944 -0.57 2.34 -17.12
CA CYS A 944 0.12 1.99 -18.36
C CYS A 944 1.46 1.25 -18.14
N MET A 945 1.92 1.13 -16.89
CA MET A 945 3.14 0.40 -16.57
C MET A 945 2.81 -1.06 -16.30
N ARG A 946 3.70 -1.96 -16.72
CA ARG A 946 3.53 -3.40 -16.55
C ARG A 946 4.35 -3.87 -15.34
N PRO A 947 3.73 -4.47 -14.31
CA PRO A 947 4.50 -5.11 -13.25
C PRO A 947 5.30 -6.30 -13.80
N PHE A 948 6.46 -6.60 -13.19
CA PHE A 948 7.22 -7.79 -13.57
C PHE A 948 6.40 -9.07 -13.32
N ALA A 949 6.59 -10.08 -14.17
CA ALA A 949 5.90 -11.36 -14.07
C ALA A 949 6.59 -12.33 -13.11
N ILE A 950 5.82 -13.24 -12.52
CA ILE A 950 6.34 -14.39 -11.76
C ILE A 950 5.79 -15.64 -12.45
N ARG A 951 6.64 -16.48 -13.03
CA ARG A 951 6.24 -17.69 -13.77
C ARG A 951 6.99 -18.88 -13.21
N ASN A 952 6.29 -19.98 -12.91
CA ASN A 952 6.93 -21.21 -12.43
C ASN A 952 7.82 -21.02 -11.18
N GLY A 953 7.50 -20.03 -10.33
CA GLY A 953 8.30 -19.67 -9.15
C GLY A 953 9.52 -18.79 -9.44
N VAL A 954 9.80 -18.49 -10.72
CA VAL A 954 10.89 -17.62 -11.18
C VAL A 954 10.35 -16.24 -11.50
N VAL A 955 11.06 -15.21 -11.06
CA VAL A 955 10.72 -13.81 -11.26
C VAL A 955 11.38 -13.29 -12.55
N GLU A 956 10.63 -12.53 -13.34
CA GLU A 956 11.15 -11.75 -14.45
C GLU A 956 11.93 -10.55 -13.90
N MET A 957 13.18 -10.39 -14.32
CA MET A 957 13.99 -9.24 -13.90
C MET A 957 13.34 -7.91 -14.36
N PRO A 958 13.05 -6.98 -13.45
CA PRO A 958 12.60 -5.65 -13.82
C PRO A 958 13.76 -4.85 -14.42
N GLU A 959 13.46 -3.92 -15.32
CA GLU A 959 14.44 -2.96 -15.86
C GLU A 959 14.41 -1.63 -15.10
N TYR A 960 13.29 -1.35 -14.43
CA TYR A 960 13.07 -0.12 -13.67
C TYR A 960 12.32 -0.42 -12.39
N ARG A 961 12.51 0.45 -11.39
CA ARG A 961 11.69 0.49 -10.18
C ARG A 961 11.10 1.88 -9.97
N LEU A 962 9.87 1.92 -9.50
CA LEU A 962 9.14 3.14 -9.19
C LEU A 962 8.87 3.20 -7.69
N LEU A 963 9.41 4.22 -7.02
CA LEU A 963 9.26 4.46 -5.59
C LEU A 963 8.27 5.59 -5.32
N PRO A 964 7.57 5.58 -4.15
CA PRO A 964 6.67 6.67 -3.76
C PRO A 964 7.46 7.91 -3.28
N ASP A 965 6.74 8.94 -2.84
CA ASP A 965 7.31 10.12 -2.20
C ASP A 965 8.08 9.78 -0.92
N GLU A 966 8.96 10.69 -0.48
CA GLU A 966 9.85 10.50 0.67
C GLU A 966 9.09 10.04 1.94
N GLN A 967 7.88 10.57 2.14
CA GLN A 967 7.03 10.22 3.28
C GLN A 967 6.66 8.73 3.34
N LEU A 968 6.57 8.06 2.19
CA LEU A 968 6.12 6.67 2.07
C LEU A 968 7.26 5.71 1.71
N MET A 969 8.41 6.21 1.24
CA MET A 969 9.54 5.43 0.73
C MET A 969 10.03 4.39 1.74
N THR A 970 10.46 4.81 2.93
CA THR A 970 10.94 3.91 3.99
C THR A 970 9.89 2.87 4.39
N GLY A 971 8.60 3.25 4.40
CA GLY A 971 7.51 2.33 4.71
C GLY A 971 7.29 1.29 3.61
N SER A 972 7.58 1.65 2.35
CA SER A 972 7.49 0.77 1.19
C SER A 972 8.64 -0.23 1.14
N GLU A 973 9.87 0.24 1.32
CA GLU A 973 11.07 -0.60 1.35
C GLU A 973 11.00 -1.64 2.46
N ASN A 974 10.71 -1.22 3.70
CA ASN A 974 10.56 -2.14 4.82
C ASN A 974 9.43 -3.18 4.60
N TRP A 975 8.38 -2.81 3.85
CA TRP A 975 7.28 -3.72 3.56
C TRP A 975 7.69 -4.84 2.59
N SER A 976 8.52 -4.49 1.59
CA SER A 976 9.02 -5.36 0.53
C SER A 976 10.46 -5.85 0.70
N GLY A 977 11.06 -5.57 1.85
CA GLY A 977 12.43 -5.92 2.21
C GLY A 977 12.69 -7.43 2.32
N ALA A 978 13.98 -7.78 2.41
CA ALA A 978 14.48 -9.15 2.47
C ALA A 978 13.85 -9.96 3.62
N ASP A 979 13.89 -9.44 4.85
CA ASP A 979 13.35 -10.05 6.07
C ASP A 979 11.85 -10.32 6.03
N SER A 980 11.16 -9.63 5.13
CA SER A 980 9.72 -9.75 4.93
C SER A 980 9.35 -10.72 3.81
N GLY A 981 10.34 -11.29 3.11
CA GLY A 981 10.15 -12.15 1.95
C GLY A 981 9.60 -11.41 0.74
N GLY A 982 9.92 -10.13 0.57
CA GLY A 982 9.45 -9.30 -0.54
C GLY A 982 10.44 -9.22 -1.71
N PRO A 983 10.12 -8.48 -2.79
CA PRO A 983 10.99 -8.41 -3.96
C PRO A 983 12.41 -7.88 -3.73
N LEU A 984 12.62 -7.01 -2.74
CA LEU A 984 13.93 -6.41 -2.50
C LEU A 984 14.98 -7.44 -2.08
N GLY A 985 14.59 -8.50 -1.38
CA GLY A 985 15.54 -9.50 -0.92
C GLY A 985 16.17 -10.36 -2.01
N TRP A 986 15.69 -10.31 -3.25
CA TRP A 986 16.44 -10.84 -4.39
C TRP A 986 16.95 -9.75 -5.33
N LEU A 987 16.28 -8.60 -5.40
CA LEU A 987 16.64 -7.49 -6.28
C LEU A 987 18.00 -6.89 -5.88
N GLU A 988 18.19 -6.59 -4.60
CA GLU A 988 19.42 -6.00 -4.04
C GLU A 988 20.62 -6.97 -4.15
N ILE A 989 20.36 -8.27 -4.27
CA ILE A 989 21.41 -9.29 -4.44
C ILE A 989 21.88 -9.40 -5.90
N VAL A 990 20.98 -9.20 -6.86
CA VAL A 990 21.25 -9.49 -8.29
C VAL A 990 21.57 -8.24 -9.10
N SER A 991 21.22 -7.06 -8.61
CA SER A 991 21.34 -5.79 -9.33
C SER A 991 21.61 -4.63 -8.41
N ASP A 992 22.29 -3.63 -8.95
CA ASP A 992 22.34 -2.28 -8.40
C ASP A 992 21.17 -1.44 -8.92
N GLU A 993 20.81 -0.39 -8.20
CA GLU A 993 19.82 0.59 -8.63
C GLU A 993 20.47 1.95 -8.87
N ARG A 994 20.11 2.59 -9.99
CA ARG A 994 20.60 3.93 -10.32
C ARG A 994 19.45 4.90 -10.55
N GLU A 995 19.41 5.98 -9.78
CA GLU A 995 18.41 7.04 -9.93
C GLU A 995 18.41 7.66 -11.34
N ILE A 996 17.21 7.82 -11.89
CA ILE A 996 16.93 8.60 -13.09
C ILE A 996 16.29 9.92 -12.66
N PRO A 997 16.85 11.09 -13.02
CA PRO A 997 16.25 12.36 -12.68
C PRO A 997 14.87 12.51 -13.34
N THR A 998 13.87 12.76 -12.51
CA THR A 998 12.48 12.88 -12.95
C THR A 998 11.78 14.11 -12.39
N TYR A 999 10.82 14.62 -13.15
CA TYR A 999 10.18 15.90 -12.92
C TYR A 999 8.68 15.77 -13.17
N LEU A 1000 7.87 16.39 -12.33
CA LEU A 1000 6.44 16.50 -12.57
C LEU A 1000 6.17 17.73 -13.44
N GLU A 1001 5.58 17.51 -14.62
CA GLU A 1001 5.28 18.60 -15.56
C GLU A 1001 4.44 19.70 -14.89
N GLY A 1002 4.92 20.96 -14.97
CA GLY A 1002 4.27 22.13 -14.37
C GLY A 1002 4.33 22.22 -12.84
N GLY A 1003 4.84 21.19 -12.15
CA GLY A 1003 4.99 21.10 -10.70
C GLY A 1003 6.41 20.70 -10.33
N TRP A 1004 7.40 21.48 -10.77
CA TRP A 1004 8.82 21.10 -10.71
C TRP A 1004 9.33 20.80 -9.30
N ASP A 1005 8.78 21.45 -8.28
CA ASP A 1005 9.10 21.34 -6.85
C ASP A 1005 8.27 20.29 -6.11
N VAL A 1006 7.38 19.59 -6.79
CA VAL A 1006 6.55 18.53 -6.20
C VAL A 1006 7.32 17.23 -6.17
N ASP A 1007 7.55 16.70 -4.98
CA ASP A 1007 7.96 15.31 -4.79
C ASP A 1007 6.79 14.38 -5.15
N TRP A 1008 6.98 13.62 -6.24
CA TRP A 1008 6.04 12.62 -6.71
C TRP A 1008 6.51 11.19 -6.40
N GLY A 1009 7.77 11.03 -5.99
CA GLY A 1009 8.50 9.77 -5.93
C GLY A 1009 9.69 9.72 -6.89
N GLU A 1010 10.23 8.51 -7.07
CA GLU A 1010 11.50 8.28 -7.76
C GLU A 1010 11.37 7.18 -8.83
N LEU A 1011 12.21 7.27 -9.86
CA LEU A 1011 12.40 6.24 -10.88
C LEU A 1011 13.88 5.81 -10.84
N THR A 1012 14.13 4.53 -10.58
CA THR A 1012 15.48 3.95 -10.65
C THR A 1012 15.58 2.98 -11.83
N ALA A 1013 16.74 2.95 -12.48
CA ALA A 1013 17.12 1.89 -13.42
C ALA A 1013 17.68 0.71 -12.61
N VAL A 1014 17.28 -0.50 -12.97
CA VAL A 1014 17.78 -1.74 -12.36
C VAL A 1014 18.92 -2.26 -13.25
N GLU A 1015 20.14 -2.31 -12.71
CA GLU A 1015 21.35 -2.69 -13.42
C GLU A 1015 21.89 -4.01 -12.86
N PRO A 1016 21.69 -5.15 -13.55
CA PRO A 1016 22.20 -6.43 -13.07
C PRO A 1016 23.71 -6.41 -12.86
N LEU A 1017 24.18 -6.97 -11.74
CA LEU A 1017 25.61 -7.10 -11.43
C LEU A 1017 26.37 -7.93 -12.49
N VAL A 1018 25.65 -8.81 -13.19
CA VAL A 1018 26.15 -9.62 -14.30
C VAL A 1018 25.31 -9.31 -15.54
N GLY A 1019 25.90 -8.64 -16.54
CA GLY A 1019 25.19 -8.13 -17.72
C GLY A 1019 24.97 -9.13 -18.86
N ASP A 1020 25.86 -10.12 -19.05
CA ASP A 1020 25.79 -11.10 -20.15
C ASP A 1020 25.08 -12.39 -19.72
N THR A 1021 23.80 -12.30 -19.32
CA THR A 1021 23.03 -13.47 -18.85
C THR A 1021 22.08 -14.04 -19.90
N GLU A 1022 21.95 -15.36 -19.94
CA GLU A 1022 20.93 -16.04 -20.73
C GLU A 1022 19.62 -16.22 -19.94
N SER A 1023 18.53 -16.46 -20.67
CA SER A 1023 17.24 -16.79 -20.05
C SER A 1023 17.27 -18.20 -19.44
N PRO A 1024 16.65 -18.43 -18.27
CA PRO A 1024 16.64 -19.74 -17.64
C PRO A 1024 15.90 -20.79 -18.47
N SER A 1025 16.52 -21.97 -18.63
CA SER A 1025 15.88 -23.12 -19.25
C SER A 1025 15.00 -23.86 -18.23
N VAL A 1026 13.71 -23.53 -18.22
CA VAL A 1026 12.72 -24.10 -17.31
C VAL A 1026 11.94 -25.24 -17.98
N ALA A 1027 12.08 -26.45 -17.46
CA ALA A 1027 11.26 -27.60 -17.83
C ALA A 1027 9.97 -27.61 -16.99
N ALA A 1028 8.86 -27.20 -17.60
CA ALA A 1028 7.55 -27.20 -16.96
C ALA A 1028 6.89 -28.60 -17.01
N GLY A 1029 6.19 -28.96 -15.95
CA GLY A 1029 5.44 -30.21 -15.80
C GLY A 1029 4.18 -30.02 -14.96
N THR A 1030 3.48 -31.13 -14.68
CA THR A 1030 2.30 -31.12 -13.81
C THR A 1030 2.27 -32.38 -12.96
N GLU A 1031 1.85 -32.27 -11.70
CA GLU A 1031 1.66 -33.42 -10.80
C GLU A 1031 0.33 -33.37 -10.05
N VAL A 1032 -0.27 -34.54 -9.82
CA VAL A 1032 -1.48 -34.64 -9.00
C VAL A 1032 -1.08 -34.75 -7.53
N ARG A 1033 -1.41 -33.72 -6.73
CA ARG A 1033 -1.13 -33.68 -5.29
C ARG A 1033 -2.41 -33.87 -4.47
N ALA A 1034 -2.30 -34.58 -3.35
CA ALA A 1034 -3.38 -34.66 -2.37
C ALA A 1034 -3.52 -33.33 -1.60
N GLY A 1035 -4.71 -33.03 -1.07
CA GLY A 1035 -4.96 -31.76 -0.36
C GLY A 1035 -4.21 -31.59 0.98
N TRP A 1036 -3.50 -32.62 1.44
CA TRP A 1036 -2.66 -32.63 2.64
C TRP A 1036 -1.17 -32.86 2.34
N TRP A 1037 -0.77 -32.96 1.06
CA TRP A 1037 0.63 -33.12 0.68
C TRP A 1037 1.42 -31.84 0.96
N SER A 1038 2.67 -31.98 1.40
CA SER A 1038 3.61 -30.90 1.69
C SER A 1038 5.00 -31.30 1.21
N PRO A 1039 5.75 -30.43 0.50
CA PRO A 1039 7.16 -30.67 0.19
C PRO A 1039 8.09 -30.34 1.36
N GLY A 1040 7.55 -29.79 2.46
CA GLY A 1040 8.31 -29.36 3.64
C GLY A 1040 7.97 -27.90 4.01
N PRO A 1041 8.46 -27.39 5.16
CA PRO A 1041 8.34 -25.97 5.51
C PRO A 1041 9.06 -25.07 4.49
N MET A 1042 8.51 -23.87 4.27
CA MET A 1042 9.23 -22.75 3.65
C MET A 1042 10.12 -22.04 4.68
N GLN A 1043 11.11 -21.29 4.21
CA GLN A 1043 11.92 -20.41 5.05
C GLN A 1043 11.05 -19.48 5.91
N GLY A 1044 11.37 -19.31 7.19
CA GLY A 1044 10.61 -18.45 8.10
C GLY A 1044 9.32 -19.07 8.68
N SER A 1045 8.91 -20.28 8.26
CA SER A 1045 7.66 -20.90 8.74
C SER A 1045 7.76 -21.54 10.14
N GLY A 1046 8.93 -21.66 10.78
CA GLY A 1046 8.99 -22.25 12.13
C GLY A 1046 10.32 -22.85 12.58
N ALA A 1047 11.42 -22.61 11.87
CA ALA A 1047 12.75 -22.78 12.43
C ALA A 1047 13.27 -21.39 12.80
N THR A 1048 13.43 -21.14 14.09
CA THR A 1048 14.23 -20.02 14.58
C THR A 1048 15.55 -19.99 13.82
N SER A 1049 15.88 -18.84 13.22
CA SER A 1049 17.18 -18.55 12.60
C SER A 1049 18.35 -18.56 13.60
N THR A 1050 18.13 -18.97 14.85
CA THR A 1050 19.12 -18.93 15.94
C THR A 1050 19.87 -20.24 16.19
N ASP A 1051 19.73 -21.29 15.37
CA ASP A 1051 20.45 -22.56 15.58
C ASP A 1051 21.26 -23.01 14.34
N ILE A 1052 22.03 -22.09 13.75
CA ILE A 1052 23.20 -22.48 12.94
C ILE A 1052 24.48 -21.98 13.64
N SER A 1053 24.73 -22.51 14.83
CA SER A 1053 26.09 -22.62 15.37
C SER A 1053 26.21 -23.81 16.32
N PRO A 1054 26.92 -24.86 15.89
CA PRO A 1054 27.64 -25.73 16.82
C PRO A 1054 29.17 -25.68 16.63
N LEU A 1055 29.72 -24.89 15.69
CA LEU A 1055 31.12 -25.03 15.25
C LEU A 1055 32.10 -23.94 15.70
N THR A 1056 31.77 -23.14 16.72
CA THR A 1056 32.79 -22.51 17.57
C THR A 1056 33.00 -23.33 18.84
N ARG A 1057 33.75 -24.42 18.71
CA ARG A 1057 34.57 -25.01 19.79
C ARG A 1057 35.90 -25.47 19.25
#